data_AF-A0A5N5PRL4-F1
#
_entry.id   AF-A0A5N5PRL4-F1
#
_cell.length_a   1.000
_cell.length_b   1.000
_cell.length_c   1.000
_cell.angle_alpha   90.00
_cell.angle_beta   90.00
_cell.angle_gamma   90.00
#
_symmetry.space_group_name_H-M   'P 1'
#
loop_
_entity.id
_entity.type
_entity.pdbx_description
1 polymer ?
#
loop_
_entity_poly.entity_id
_entity_poly.type
_entity_poly.pdbx_seq_one_letter_code
_entity_poly.pdbx_strand_id
1 'polypeptide(L)'
;MLCWGSSAWGQLGLAVSEAAVFEPRSCCVFDGRGLKEAACGGQHSLFLMHDGSVYTCGSNSHGQLGHEKPGLKPELVGALDAQKIAGVACGQAHSLALSEQGQVFAWGAGEWGQLGLGTAEEAVRVPRLIKKLCDHQISQVMCGNQHCIALSKDGQLFTWGQNSSGQLGLGKGEPSSLSPQPLKSLCGIPLAQISAGGDHSFALSLSGAVFGWGRNSAGQLGLNDEQDRAVPCHIKFLRSQKVVYISCGEEHTAALTKDGGLFMFGNGSRGQLGHGSTNNEPLPRRVLELMGTEVSQIACGRHHTLAFVPSTGSVYAFGCNAQGQLGLGTRGNAMIPLPVRNIQPPFLTNTQTGTDQYSISRIHCGGDHSFLLLSHGKSCPDDFRVINTSKSISLINKESLNSWRLKLLDSTDSSITNDIILLLSSTACWNASFLDQSDDGHFKTNPKVPGIDLNSVRLLFEILMKPAYSRLLEQTTKSFESLLIPQLPCSPPDVEAMRIYLILSECPALHDSKNYISLTIPLAMAILRLDANPSKVLDNWWSLLDSEVFSRLVEMYKSIVVFLLTGGKALLIPVFLESYISATLKLLEKLHKVNQKAHHVEYNCFYIPDITSLVDIQEDYLKWFLSKAEIKMQSPPVQNSVTLCAYPFILNAQAKATMLQTDAELQMQMAVRGANLHNMFMLLTLEPLLVQNPFLVLHVRRDHLVSDALRELTIYNDVDLKKPLKVIFDREEAVDAGGVTKEFFLLLLKELMDPVYGMFTHYPESNLLWFSDKCFVEHNWFHLIGIVCGLAIYNSTVVDLHFPLVLYKKLLDVCPVLDDLKELSPTEGRSLQQLLDYEEDDIEDTFCLNFAISREYYGVTEVKELVPGGENKTVDKSNREEFVQAYLHYVFSESVRELYSAFASGFLKVCGGRILSLFQPSELMAMVVGNSSYNWEELEKNASYKGEFSASHPTVRMFWEVFHEFPLEKKKQFLLFLTGSDRIPIHGMSSLHIIIQSTSAEEHFLPVAHTCYNLLDLPCYRSKETLRSRLTCAIEQYEGFSLE
;
A
#
# COMPACT_ATOMS: atom_id res chain seq x y z
N MET A 1 -13.83 -53.30 3.49
CA MET A 1 -14.55 -52.05 3.09
C MET A 1 -16.05 -52.27 3.29
N LEU A 2 -16.84 -51.29 3.71
CA LEU A 2 -18.31 -51.38 3.69
C LEU A 2 -18.90 -50.60 2.51
N CYS A 3 -19.97 -51.09 1.90
CA CYS A 3 -20.66 -50.44 0.77
C CYS A 3 -22.18 -50.64 0.82
N TRP A 4 -22.94 -49.66 0.32
CA TRP A 4 -24.40 -49.67 0.25
C TRP A 4 -24.94 -48.70 -0.81
N GLY A 5 -26.22 -48.80 -1.13
CA GLY A 5 -26.90 -48.03 -2.18
C GLY A 5 -27.22 -48.85 -3.42
N SER A 6 -27.29 -48.18 -4.57
CA SER A 6 -27.63 -48.81 -5.85
C SER A 6 -26.55 -49.82 -6.29
N SER A 7 -26.98 -51.02 -6.67
CA SER A 7 -26.13 -52.11 -7.20
C SER A 7 -26.64 -52.62 -8.55
N ALA A 8 -27.57 -51.91 -9.19
CA ALA A 8 -28.25 -52.32 -10.42
C ALA A 8 -27.28 -52.64 -11.58
N TRP A 9 -26.11 -51.99 -11.63
CA TRP A 9 -25.09 -52.22 -12.66
C TRP A 9 -23.82 -52.89 -12.11
N GLY A 10 -23.83 -53.32 -10.84
CA GLY A 10 -22.66 -53.89 -10.18
C GLY A 10 -21.71 -52.86 -9.57
N GLN A 11 -22.09 -51.58 -9.48
CA GLN A 11 -21.20 -50.51 -8.99
C GLN A 11 -20.73 -50.69 -7.52
N LEU A 12 -21.42 -51.50 -6.70
CA LEU A 12 -20.92 -51.83 -5.35
C LEU A 12 -19.80 -52.88 -5.33
N GLY A 13 -19.57 -53.59 -6.44
CA GLY A 13 -18.56 -54.64 -6.55
C GLY A 13 -18.85 -55.92 -5.74
N LEU A 14 -20.08 -56.09 -5.23
CA LEU A 14 -20.46 -57.21 -4.36
C LEU A 14 -20.72 -58.53 -5.11
N ALA A 15 -20.83 -58.51 -6.45
CA ALA A 15 -21.25 -59.64 -7.26
C ALA A 15 -22.61 -60.27 -6.85
N VAL A 16 -23.52 -59.45 -6.32
CA VAL A 16 -24.86 -59.88 -5.88
C VAL A 16 -25.90 -59.46 -6.91
N SER A 17 -26.98 -60.24 -7.03
CA SER A 17 -28.10 -59.98 -7.96
C SER A 17 -29.09 -58.91 -7.48
N GLU A 18 -28.91 -58.35 -6.27
CA GLU A 18 -29.81 -57.35 -5.71
C GLU A 18 -29.60 -55.99 -6.37
N ALA A 19 -30.68 -55.29 -6.73
CA ALA A 19 -30.60 -53.99 -7.38
C ALA A 19 -30.20 -52.85 -6.43
N ALA A 20 -30.43 -53.01 -5.11
CA ALA A 20 -30.19 -51.99 -4.10
C ALA A 20 -29.88 -52.62 -2.73
N VAL A 21 -28.95 -52.01 -2.00
CA VAL A 21 -28.48 -52.45 -0.68
C VAL A 21 -28.79 -51.34 0.34
N PHE A 22 -29.69 -51.61 1.28
CA PHE A 22 -30.21 -50.61 2.24
C PHE A 22 -29.42 -50.53 3.55
N GLU A 23 -28.53 -51.49 3.82
CA GLU A 23 -27.66 -51.52 4.99
C GLU A 23 -26.21 -51.73 4.54
N PRO A 24 -25.22 -51.12 5.22
CA PRO A 24 -23.81 -51.35 4.90
C PRO A 24 -23.44 -52.84 4.88
N ARG A 25 -22.83 -53.28 3.77
CA ARG A 25 -22.34 -54.65 3.59
C ARG A 25 -20.84 -54.67 3.39
N SER A 26 -20.17 -55.70 3.91
CA SER A 26 -18.74 -55.87 3.71
C SER A 26 -18.42 -56.35 2.30
N CYS A 27 -17.54 -55.62 1.62
CA CYS A 27 -16.87 -56.05 0.40
C CYS A 27 -15.45 -56.49 0.75
N CYS A 28 -15.21 -57.80 0.65
CA CYS A 28 -13.95 -58.45 1.04
C CYS A 28 -12.89 -58.51 -0.08
N VAL A 29 -13.20 -58.00 -1.28
CA VAL A 29 -12.31 -58.04 -2.47
C VAL A 29 -10.96 -57.37 -2.23
N PHE A 30 -10.92 -56.39 -1.33
CA PHE A 30 -9.73 -55.58 -1.04
C PHE A 30 -9.15 -55.83 0.36
N ASP A 31 -9.63 -56.85 1.07
CA ASP A 31 -9.17 -57.13 2.43
C ASP A 31 -7.67 -57.49 2.43
N GLY A 32 -6.91 -56.82 3.30
CA GLY A 32 -5.45 -56.99 3.38
C GLY A 32 -4.64 -56.37 2.22
N ARG A 33 -5.29 -55.77 1.22
CA ARG A 33 -4.60 -55.22 0.02
C ARG A 33 -4.32 -53.72 0.06
N GLY A 34 -4.83 -53.01 1.08
CA GLY A 34 -4.58 -51.58 1.26
C GLY A 34 -5.29 -50.69 0.23
N LEU A 35 -6.62 -50.59 0.32
CA LEU A 35 -7.41 -49.65 -0.48
C LEU A 35 -7.20 -48.22 0.04
N LYS A 36 -6.79 -47.30 -0.86
CA LYS A 36 -6.43 -45.90 -0.53
C LYS A 36 -7.61 -44.94 -0.68
N GLU A 37 -8.37 -45.05 -1.78
CA GLU A 37 -9.41 -44.09 -2.15
C GLU A 37 -10.44 -44.75 -3.08
N ALA A 38 -11.70 -44.34 -2.98
CA ALA A 38 -12.76 -44.73 -3.92
C ALA A 38 -13.39 -43.49 -4.57
N ALA A 39 -13.60 -43.54 -5.89
CA ALA A 39 -14.34 -42.53 -6.63
C ALA A 39 -15.62 -43.13 -7.21
N CYS A 40 -16.72 -42.39 -7.12
CA CYS A 40 -18.06 -42.89 -7.40
C CYS A 40 -18.67 -42.09 -8.55
N GLY A 41 -18.86 -42.73 -9.71
CA GLY A 41 -19.52 -42.13 -10.87
C GLY A 41 -21.03 -42.30 -10.83
N GLY A 42 -21.70 -42.03 -11.95
CA GLY A 42 -23.15 -42.17 -12.05
C GLY A 42 -23.63 -43.62 -11.89
N GLN A 43 -22.93 -44.57 -12.50
CA GLN A 43 -23.27 -46.00 -12.51
C GLN A 43 -22.05 -46.92 -12.42
N HIS A 44 -20.87 -46.39 -12.07
CA HIS A 44 -19.63 -47.12 -11.95
C HIS A 44 -18.78 -46.57 -10.80
N SER A 45 -17.79 -47.34 -10.36
CA SER A 45 -16.89 -46.96 -9.27
C SER A 45 -15.45 -47.32 -9.62
N LEU A 46 -14.53 -46.47 -9.18
CA LEU A 46 -13.09 -46.63 -9.27
C LEU A 46 -12.52 -46.83 -7.86
N PHE A 47 -11.60 -47.77 -7.71
CA PHE A 47 -10.91 -48.09 -6.47
C PHE A 47 -9.40 -47.96 -6.69
N LEU A 48 -8.77 -47.05 -5.95
CA LEU A 48 -7.34 -46.82 -5.99
C LEU A 48 -6.67 -47.51 -4.81
N MET A 49 -5.69 -48.36 -5.10
CA MET A 49 -4.90 -49.08 -4.09
C MET A 49 -3.67 -48.26 -3.67
N HIS A 50 -3.08 -48.57 -2.51
CA HIS A 50 -1.85 -47.91 -2.04
C HIS A 50 -0.63 -48.17 -2.92
N ASP A 51 -0.61 -49.27 -3.68
CA ASP A 51 0.43 -49.58 -4.67
C ASP A 51 0.30 -48.78 -5.98
N GLY A 52 -0.79 -48.03 -6.15
CA GLY A 52 -1.10 -47.25 -7.34
C GLY A 52 -1.91 -47.99 -8.41
N SER A 53 -2.31 -49.23 -8.17
CA SER A 53 -3.20 -49.97 -9.06
C SER A 53 -4.66 -49.49 -8.98
N VAL A 54 -5.37 -49.52 -10.11
CA VAL A 54 -6.75 -49.03 -10.22
C VAL A 54 -7.69 -50.18 -10.61
N TYR A 55 -8.74 -50.37 -9.81
CA TYR A 55 -9.81 -51.34 -10.08
C TYR A 55 -11.11 -50.63 -10.39
N THR A 56 -11.93 -51.19 -11.28
CA THR A 56 -13.22 -50.62 -11.69
C THR A 56 -14.33 -51.65 -11.69
N CYS A 57 -15.56 -51.21 -11.40
CA CYS A 57 -16.77 -52.02 -11.57
C CYS A 57 -18.00 -51.13 -11.86
N GLY A 58 -19.09 -51.75 -12.31
CA GLY A 58 -20.34 -51.08 -12.66
C GLY A 58 -20.67 -51.14 -14.16
N SER A 59 -21.37 -50.11 -14.63
CA SER A 59 -21.75 -49.95 -16.05
C SER A 59 -20.51 -49.73 -16.92
N ASN A 60 -20.46 -50.39 -18.08
CA ASN A 60 -19.41 -50.21 -19.10
C ASN A 60 -19.96 -49.82 -20.48
N SER A 61 -21.16 -49.23 -20.51
CA SER A 61 -21.87 -48.84 -21.73
C SER A 61 -21.05 -47.94 -22.67
N HIS A 62 -20.16 -47.13 -22.11
CA HIS A 62 -19.32 -46.18 -22.84
C HIS A 62 -17.82 -46.48 -22.65
N GLY A 63 -17.47 -47.67 -22.16
CA GLY A 63 -16.07 -48.04 -21.88
C GLY A 63 -15.49 -47.44 -20.60
N GLN A 64 -16.31 -46.86 -19.71
CA GLN A 64 -15.87 -46.13 -18.52
C GLN A 64 -15.15 -46.99 -17.46
N LEU A 65 -15.16 -48.32 -17.60
CA LEU A 65 -14.37 -49.22 -16.75
C LEU A 65 -12.91 -49.33 -17.19
N GLY A 66 -12.57 -48.99 -18.44
CA GLY A 66 -11.20 -49.08 -18.94
C GLY A 66 -10.74 -50.50 -19.31
N HIS A 67 -11.66 -51.47 -19.29
CA HIS A 67 -11.43 -52.87 -19.66
C HIS A 67 -12.72 -53.50 -20.23
N GLU A 68 -12.61 -54.67 -20.85
CA GLU A 68 -13.75 -55.39 -21.47
C GLU A 68 -14.40 -56.44 -20.55
N LYS A 69 -13.88 -56.62 -19.32
CA LYS A 69 -14.42 -57.59 -18.35
C LYS A 69 -15.80 -57.18 -17.78
N PRO A 70 -16.61 -58.13 -17.28
CA PRO A 70 -17.90 -57.84 -16.66
C PRO A 70 -17.76 -56.95 -15.41
N GLY A 71 -18.61 -55.92 -15.29
CA GLY A 71 -18.55 -54.95 -14.19
C GLY A 71 -19.21 -55.38 -12.87
N LEU A 72 -19.50 -56.67 -12.66
CA LEU A 72 -20.14 -57.15 -11.41
C LEU A 72 -19.17 -57.24 -10.22
N LYS A 73 -17.86 -57.32 -10.51
CA LYS A 73 -16.78 -57.37 -9.53
C LYS A 73 -15.72 -56.31 -9.88
N PRO A 74 -14.98 -55.77 -8.90
CA PRO A 74 -13.86 -54.89 -9.18
C PRO A 74 -12.77 -55.61 -9.97
N GLU A 75 -12.39 -55.04 -11.11
CA GLU A 75 -11.43 -55.62 -12.05
C GLU A 75 -10.30 -54.63 -12.35
N LEU A 76 -9.08 -55.14 -12.55
CA LEU A 76 -7.89 -54.31 -12.75
C LEU A 76 -7.92 -53.62 -14.13
N VAL A 77 -7.61 -52.31 -14.15
CA VAL A 77 -7.40 -51.54 -15.37
C VAL A 77 -5.96 -51.71 -15.86
N GLY A 78 -5.69 -52.83 -16.52
CA GLY A 78 -4.32 -53.21 -16.92
C GLY A 78 -3.60 -52.19 -17.83
N ALA A 79 -4.33 -51.30 -18.51
CA ALA A 79 -3.74 -50.23 -19.31
C ALA A 79 -2.98 -49.18 -18.49
N LEU A 80 -3.22 -49.11 -17.17
CA LEU A 80 -2.54 -48.19 -16.25
C LEU A 80 -1.40 -48.85 -15.47
N ASP A 81 -1.13 -50.16 -15.65
CA ASP A 81 -0.16 -50.91 -14.83
C ASP A 81 1.28 -50.35 -14.92
N ALA A 82 1.64 -49.70 -16.02
CA ALA A 82 2.93 -49.04 -16.19
C ALA A 82 3.06 -47.71 -15.43
N GLN A 83 1.97 -47.20 -14.86
CA GLN A 83 1.88 -45.90 -14.20
C GLN A 83 1.52 -46.08 -12.73
N LYS A 84 2.16 -45.32 -11.86
CA LYS A 84 1.78 -45.28 -10.45
C LYS A 84 0.72 -44.20 -10.24
N ILE A 85 -0.52 -44.61 -10.04
CA ILE A 85 -1.66 -43.69 -9.90
C ILE A 85 -1.72 -43.12 -8.48
N ALA A 86 -1.84 -41.79 -8.39
CA ALA A 86 -1.91 -41.02 -7.16
C ALA A 86 -3.35 -40.67 -6.76
N GLY A 87 -4.25 -40.47 -7.73
CA GLY A 87 -5.65 -40.09 -7.53
C GLY A 87 -6.55 -40.50 -8.69
N VAL A 88 -7.86 -40.58 -8.43
CA VAL A 88 -8.89 -40.98 -9.40
C VAL A 88 -10.13 -40.10 -9.24
N ALA A 89 -10.84 -39.85 -10.34
CA ALA A 89 -12.11 -39.12 -10.34
C ALA A 89 -13.10 -39.75 -11.33
N CYS A 90 -14.40 -39.59 -11.07
CA CYS A 90 -15.47 -40.17 -11.88
C CYS A 90 -16.52 -39.12 -12.18
N GLY A 91 -16.93 -39.02 -13.45
CA GLY A 91 -18.14 -38.29 -13.82
C GLY A 91 -19.33 -39.22 -14.03
N GLN A 92 -20.32 -38.77 -14.81
CA GLN A 92 -21.53 -39.55 -15.05
C GLN A 92 -21.25 -40.88 -15.77
N ALA A 93 -20.42 -40.85 -16.81
CA ALA A 93 -20.06 -42.00 -17.65
C ALA A 93 -18.61 -41.93 -18.17
N HIS A 94 -17.73 -41.24 -17.46
CA HIS A 94 -16.31 -41.13 -17.79
C HIS A 94 -15.46 -41.17 -16.51
N SER A 95 -14.17 -41.41 -16.68
CA SER A 95 -13.22 -41.69 -15.62
C SER A 95 -11.89 -40.97 -15.88
N LEU A 96 -11.28 -40.45 -14.82
CA LEU A 96 -9.96 -39.86 -14.83
C LEU A 96 -9.03 -40.57 -13.83
N ALA A 97 -7.75 -40.68 -14.20
CA ALA A 97 -6.67 -41.10 -13.30
C ALA A 97 -5.51 -40.10 -13.37
N LEU A 98 -4.96 -39.74 -12.22
CA LEU A 98 -3.82 -38.86 -12.05
C LEU A 98 -2.61 -39.68 -11.58
N SER A 99 -1.50 -39.65 -12.31
CA SER A 99 -0.25 -40.32 -11.90
C SER A 99 0.55 -39.51 -10.87
N GLU A 100 1.47 -40.16 -10.14
CA GLU A 100 2.41 -39.47 -9.24
C GLU A 100 3.32 -38.46 -9.96
N GLN A 101 3.50 -38.61 -11.29
CA GLN A 101 4.25 -37.69 -12.13
C GLN A 101 3.43 -36.47 -12.58
N GLY A 102 2.15 -36.38 -12.18
CA GLY A 102 1.26 -35.28 -12.56
C GLY A 102 0.60 -35.44 -13.94
N GLN A 103 0.66 -36.63 -14.53
CA GLN A 103 0.02 -36.92 -15.82
C GLN A 103 -1.43 -37.36 -15.63
N VAL A 104 -2.33 -36.92 -16.52
CA VAL A 104 -3.77 -37.22 -16.44
C VAL A 104 -4.19 -38.15 -17.58
N PHE A 105 -4.88 -39.23 -17.24
CA PHE A 105 -5.44 -40.20 -18.17
C PHE A 105 -6.97 -40.14 -18.11
N ALA A 106 -7.63 -40.20 -19.27
CA ALA A 106 -9.08 -40.14 -19.41
C ALA A 106 -9.63 -41.28 -20.28
N TRP A 107 -10.82 -41.78 -19.94
CA TRP A 107 -11.58 -42.77 -20.72
C TRP A 107 -13.08 -42.75 -20.35
N GLY A 108 -13.91 -43.41 -21.15
CA GLY A 108 -15.37 -43.40 -21.07
C GLY A 108 -16.02 -42.55 -22.15
N ALA A 109 -17.18 -41.96 -21.85
CA ALA A 109 -17.92 -41.09 -22.78
C ALA A 109 -17.18 -39.78 -23.09
N GLY A 110 -17.23 -39.31 -24.34
CA GLY A 110 -16.51 -38.13 -24.84
C GLY A 110 -17.32 -37.17 -25.71
N GLU A 111 -18.64 -37.39 -25.87
CA GLU A 111 -19.54 -36.59 -26.73
C GLU A 111 -19.45 -35.06 -26.52
N TRP A 112 -19.20 -34.61 -25.28
CA TRP A 112 -19.17 -33.20 -24.90
C TRP A 112 -17.75 -32.67 -24.67
N GLY A 113 -16.72 -33.47 -25.00
CA GLY A 113 -15.32 -33.13 -24.80
C GLY A 113 -14.77 -33.41 -23.41
N GLN A 114 -15.53 -34.06 -22.52
CA GLN A 114 -15.16 -34.32 -21.12
C GLN A 114 -13.87 -35.16 -20.96
N LEU A 115 -13.42 -35.84 -22.01
CA LEU A 115 -12.15 -36.57 -22.02
C LEU A 115 -10.92 -35.67 -22.23
N GLY A 116 -11.10 -34.45 -22.76
CA GLY A 116 -10.01 -33.48 -22.93
C GLY A 116 -8.97 -33.85 -24.00
N LEU A 117 -9.25 -34.85 -24.85
CA LEU A 117 -8.30 -35.39 -25.83
C LEU A 117 -8.13 -34.52 -27.09
N GLY A 118 -8.93 -33.46 -27.24
CA GLY A 118 -8.95 -32.59 -28.42
C GLY A 118 -9.69 -33.19 -29.63
N THR A 119 -10.25 -34.40 -29.50
CA THR A 119 -11.04 -35.09 -30.52
C THR A 119 -12.47 -35.28 -30.04
N ALA A 120 -13.43 -35.22 -30.98
CA ALA A 120 -14.85 -35.46 -30.71
C ALA A 120 -15.17 -36.97 -30.82
N GLU A 121 -14.46 -37.81 -30.06
CA GLU A 121 -14.73 -39.24 -29.98
C GLU A 121 -15.90 -39.50 -29.02
N GLU A 122 -16.93 -40.22 -29.46
CA GLU A 122 -18.11 -40.53 -28.63
C GLU A 122 -17.75 -41.30 -27.36
N ALA A 123 -16.82 -42.25 -27.46
CA ALA A 123 -16.37 -43.05 -26.33
C ALA A 123 -14.93 -43.57 -26.53
N VAL A 124 -14.17 -43.61 -25.44
CA VAL A 124 -12.81 -44.14 -25.39
C VAL A 124 -12.76 -45.25 -24.35
N ARG A 125 -12.52 -46.50 -24.78
CA ARG A 125 -12.57 -47.67 -23.88
C ARG A 125 -11.29 -47.95 -23.10
N VAL A 126 -10.18 -47.33 -23.47
CA VAL A 126 -8.86 -47.55 -22.88
C VAL A 126 -8.31 -46.20 -22.40
N PRO A 127 -7.78 -46.10 -21.16
CA PRO A 127 -7.15 -44.89 -20.64
C PRO A 127 -6.18 -44.24 -21.63
N ARG A 128 -6.39 -42.95 -21.95
CA ARG A 128 -5.51 -42.16 -22.82
C ARG A 128 -4.99 -40.93 -22.11
N LEU A 129 -3.70 -40.63 -22.35
CA LEU A 129 -3.03 -39.46 -21.80
C LEU A 129 -3.58 -38.15 -22.41
N ILE A 130 -3.94 -37.19 -21.55
CA ILE A 130 -4.32 -35.84 -21.95
C ILE A 130 -3.05 -35.02 -22.24
N LYS A 131 -2.60 -35.05 -23.49
CA LYS A 131 -1.32 -34.44 -23.91
C LYS A 131 -1.18 -32.95 -23.56
N LYS A 132 -2.28 -32.19 -23.57
CA LYS A 132 -2.28 -30.74 -23.31
C LYS A 132 -1.93 -30.38 -21.86
N LEU A 133 -2.02 -31.34 -20.93
CA LEU A 133 -1.63 -31.13 -19.53
C LEU A 133 -0.20 -31.60 -19.23
N CYS A 134 0.51 -32.22 -20.17
CA CYS A 134 1.84 -32.79 -19.91
C CYS A 134 2.90 -31.76 -19.53
N ASP A 135 2.73 -30.49 -19.94
CA ASP A 135 3.64 -29.40 -19.61
C ASP A 135 3.39 -28.83 -18.20
N HIS A 136 2.40 -29.37 -17.47
CA HIS A 136 2.00 -28.95 -16.14
C HIS A 136 2.00 -30.13 -15.17
N GLN A 137 2.53 -29.92 -13.96
CA GLN A 137 2.45 -30.94 -12.91
C GLN A 137 1.09 -30.86 -12.22
N ILE A 138 0.14 -31.72 -12.62
CA ILE A 138 -1.21 -31.76 -12.02
C ILE A 138 -1.18 -32.36 -10.62
N SER A 139 -1.88 -31.73 -9.67
CA SER A 139 -2.01 -32.18 -8.27
C SER A 139 -3.42 -32.66 -7.91
N GLN A 140 -4.47 -32.14 -8.56
CA GLN A 140 -5.85 -32.56 -8.34
C GLN A 140 -6.62 -32.65 -9.66
N VAL A 141 -7.56 -33.60 -9.72
CA VAL A 141 -8.54 -33.75 -10.80
C VAL A 141 -9.91 -34.01 -10.19
N MET A 142 -10.95 -33.38 -10.74
CA MET A 142 -12.35 -33.61 -10.36
C MET A 142 -13.23 -33.65 -11.60
N CYS A 143 -14.29 -34.45 -11.53
CA CYS A 143 -15.26 -34.61 -12.60
C CYS A 143 -16.65 -34.18 -12.11
N GLY A 144 -17.36 -33.40 -12.93
CA GLY A 144 -18.81 -33.29 -12.81
C GLY A 144 -19.51 -34.31 -13.71
N ASN A 145 -20.76 -34.05 -14.09
CA ASN A 145 -21.50 -34.97 -14.96
C ASN A 145 -20.82 -35.12 -16.33
N GLN A 146 -20.54 -33.99 -16.99
CA GLN A 146 -20.01 -33.93 -18.36
C GLN A 146 -18.88 -32.90 -18.52
N HIS A 147 -18.25 -32.48 -17.42
CA HIS A 147 -17.09 -31.59 -17.42
C HIS A 147 -16.05 -32.04 -16.41
N CYS A 148 -14.84 -31.52 -16.54
CA CYS A 148 -13.71 -31.82 -15.67
C CYS A 148 -12.95 -30.55 -15.31
N ILE A 149 -12.32 -30.59 -14.15
CA ILE A 149 -11.44 -29.54 -13.64
C ILE A 149 -10.14 -30.15 -13.10
N ALA A 150 -9.01 -29.49 -13.34
CA ALA A 150 -7.70 -29.93 -12.87
C ALA A 150 -6.87 -28.77 -12.32
N LEU A 151 -6.23 -28.97 -11.18
CA LEU A 151 -5.35 -27.99 -10.53
C LEU A 151 -3.90 -28.44 -10.67
N SER A 152 -3.02 -27.55 -11.13
CA SER A 152 -1.59 -27.80 -11.20
C SER A 152 -0.86 -27.32 -9.93
N LYS A 153 0.36 -27.84 -9.72
CA LYS A 153 1.22 -27.49 -8.59
C LYS A 153 1.69 -26.03 -8.61
N ASP A 154 1.76 -25.40 -9.77
CA ASP A 154 2.01 -23.96 -9.94
C ASP A 154 0.72 -23.12 -9.80
N GLY A 155 -0.41 -23.72 -9.40
CA GLY A 155 -1.65 -23.01 -9.10
C GLY A 155 -2.46 -22.58 -10.32
N GLN A 156 -2.19 -23.14 -11.50
CA GLN A 156 -3.05 -22.97 -12.67
C GLN A 156 -4.22 -23.95 -12.61
N LEU A 157 -5.40 -23.45 -12.98
CA LEU A 157 -6.63 -24.23 -13.01
C LEU A 157 -7.06 -24.45 -14.45
N PHE A 158 -7.37 -25.69 -14.82
CA PHE A 158 -7.80 -26.08 -16.16
C PHE A 158 -9.22 -26.65 -16.12
N THR A 159 -10.02 -26.32 -17.12
CA THR A 159 -11.42 -26.79 -17.25
C THR A 159 -11.71 -27.25 -18.68
N TRP A 160 -12.49 -28.33 -18.84
CA TRP A 160 -12.94 -28.80 -20.17
C TRP A 160 -14.22 -29.65 -20.09
N GLY A 161 -14.83 -29.94 -21.24
CA GLY A 161 -16.10 -30.64 -21.36
C GLY A 161 -17.27 -29.71 -21.68
N GLN A 162 -18.46 -30.06 -21.19
CA GLN A 162 -19.69 -29.31 -21.43
C GLN A 162 -19.66 -27.92 -20.77
N ASN A 163 -20.22 -26.90 -21.44
CA ASN A 163 -20.33 -25.53 -20.89
C ASN A 163 -21.72 -24.88 -21.01
N SER A 164 -22.79 -25.68 -21.14
CA SER A 164 -24.15 -25.17 -21.35
C SER A 164 -24.69 -24.30 -20.19
N SER A 165 -24.24 -24.55 -18.96
CA SER A 165 -24.56 -23.76 -17.77
C SER A 165 -23.40 -22.87 -17.32
N GLY A 166 -22.33 -22.78 -18.10
CA GLY A 166 -21.14 -22.00 -17.74
C GLY A 166 -20.20 -22.70 -16.74
N GLN A 167 -20.31 -24.02 -16.56
CA GLN A 167 -19.55 -24.81 -15.57
C GLN A 167 -18.03 -24.88 -15.80
N LEU A 168 -17.55 -24.42 -16.96
CA LEU A 168 -16.12 -24.23 -17.22
C LEU A 168 -15.60 -22.88 -16.70
N GLY A 169 -16.47 -21.89 -16.46
CA GLY A 169 -16.07 -20.59 -15.90
C GLY A 169 -15.35 -19.65 -16.88
N LEU A 170 -15.33 -20.00 -18.17
CA LEU A 170 -14.57 -19.31 -19.21
C LEU A 170 -15.20 -17.98 -19.69
N GLY A 171 -16.44 -17.70 -19.30
CA GLY A 171 -17.18 -16.52 -19.76
C GLY A 171 -18.55 -16.87 -20.36
N LYS A 172 -19.41 -15.86 -20.45
CA LYS A 172 -20.76 -16.01 -20.99
C LYS A 172 -20.70 -16.21 -22.52
N GLY A 173 -21.33 -17.27 -23.02
CA GLY A 173 -21.38 -17.58 -24.45
C GLY A 173 -20.23 -18.42 -24.98
N GLU A 174 -19.25 -18.77 -24.12
CA GLU A 174 -18.17 -19.69 -24.50
C GLU A 174 -18.71 -21.12 -24.72
N PRO A 175 -18.31 -21.80 -25.80
CA PRO A 175 -18.79 -23.15 -26.11
C PRO A 175 -18.18 -24.21 -25.19
N SER A 176 -18.72 -25.43 -25.24
CA SER A 176 -18.08 -26.63 -24.69
C SER A 176 -16.69 -26.82 -25.28
N SER A 177 -15.73 -27.30 -24.48
CA SER A 177 -14.34 -27.43 -24.91
C SER A 177 -13.87 -28.88 -24.94
N LEU A 178 -13.32 -29.30 -26.09
CA LEU A 178 -12.78 -30.65 -26.29
C LEU A 178 -11.37 -30.84 -25.70
N SER A 179 -10.73 -29.76 -25.23
CA SER A 179 -9.39 -29.82 -24.63
C SER A 179 -9.30 -28.91 -23.40
N PRO A 180 -8.45 -29.23 -22.41
CA PRO A 180 -8.21 -28.40 -21.23
C PRO A 180 -7.95 -26.93 -21.58
N GLN A 181 -8.70 -26.01 -20.97
CA GLN A 181 -8.50 -24.57 -21.10
C GLN A 181 -8.09 -23.96 -19.76
N PRO A 182 -7.08 -23.07 -19.72
CA PRO A 182 -6.68 -22.39 -18.50
C PRO A 182 -7.73 -21.36 -18.06
N LEU A 183 -8.15 -21.43 -16.79
CA LEU A 183 -9.11 -20.52 -16.17
C LEU A 183 -8.37 -19.33 -15.53
N LYS A 184 -8.15 -18.28 -16.34
CA LYS A 184 -7.36 -17.10 -15.92
C LYS A 184 -8.02 -16.24 -14.84
N SER A 185 -9.34 -16.33 -14.67
CA SER A 185 -10.11 -15.52 -13.72
C SER A 185 -9.85 -15.84 -12.25
N LEU A 186 -9.09 -16.88 -11.92
CA LEU A 186 -8.64 -17.19 -10.56
C LEU A 186 -7.11 -17.17 -10.41
N CYS A 187 -6.39 -16.63 -11.40
CA CYS A 187 -4.92 -16.60 -11.40
C CYS A 187 -4.38 -15.84 -10.18
N GLY A 188 -3.34 -16.39 -9.54
CA GLY A 188 -2.67 -15.83 -8.38
C GLY A 188 -3.34 -16.08 -7.03
N ILE A 189 -4.55 -16.67 -7.01
CA ILE A 189 -5.18 -17.10 -5.76
C ILE A 189 -4.53 -18.42 -5.31
N PRO A 190 -4.08 -18.53 -4.06
CA PRO A 190 -3.47 -19.75 -3.56
C PRO A 190 -4.54 -20.83 -3.30
N LEU A 191 -4.84 -21.66 -4.31
CA LEU A 191 -5.88 -22.69 -4.25
C LEU A 191 -5.46 -23.92 -3.43
N ALA A 192 -6.37 -24.36 -2.55
CA ALA A 192 -6.24 -25.54 -1.69
C ALA A 192 -6.94 -26.76 -2.28
N GLN A 193 -8.14 -26.56 -2.83
CA GLN A 193 -9.01 -27.65 -3.28
C GLN A 193 -9.86 -27.23 -4.47
N ILE A 194 -10.09 -28.16 -5.40
CA ILE A 194 -11.13 -28.09 -6.43
C ILE A 194 -12.25 -29.09 -6.16
N SER A 195 -13.48 -28.76 -6.54
CA SER A 195 -14.64 -29.66 -6.40
C SER A 195 -15.61 -29.44 -7.56
N ALA A 196 -16.24 -30.51 -8.04
CA ALA A 196 -17.20 -30.45 -9.15
C ALA A 196 -18.49 -31.15 -8.74
N GLY A 197 -19.63 -30.48 -8.95
CA GLY A 197 -20.95 -31.06 -8.78
C GLY A 197 -21.50 -31.58 -10.10
N GLY A 198 -22.83 -31.67 -10.23
CA GLY A 198 -23.46 -32.11 -11.47
C GLY A 198 -23.06 -31.24 -12.65
N ASP A 199 -23.54 -29.99 -12.66
CA ASP A 199 -23.29 -29.00 -13.72
C ASP A 199 -22.72 -27.69 -13.15
N HIS A 200 -21.94 -27.77 -12.07
CA HIS A 200 -21.29 -26.65 -11.41
C HIS A 200 -19.93 -27.03 -10.84
N SER A 201 -19.12 -26.02 -10.52
CA SER A 201 -17.71 -26.16 -10.14
C SER A 201 -17.36 -25.20 -9.01
N PHE A 202 -16.39 -25.61 -8.19
CA PHE A 202 -15.89 -24.85 -7.06
C PHE A 202 -14.37 -24.89 -6.95
N ALA A 203 -13.82 -23.80 -6.45
CA ALA A 203 -12.44 -23.70 -6.01
C ALA A 203 -12.39 -23.08 -4.59
N LEU A 204 -11.59 -23.68 -3.73
CA LEU A 204 -11.34 -23.23 -2.36
C LEU A 204 -9.89 -22.76 -2.26
N SER A 205 -9.68 -21.56 -1.72
CA SER A 205 -8.34 -21.03 -1.41
C SER A 205 -7.81 -21.54 -0.06
N LEU A 206 -6.50 -21.47 0.13
CA LEU A 206 -5.85 -21.78 1.41
C LEU A 206 -6.31 -20.86 2.56
N SER A 207 -6.86 -19.67 2.26
CA SER A 207 -7.38 -18.74 3.26
C SER A 207 -8.90 -18.78 3.43
N GLY A 208 -9.56 -19.81 2.90
CA GLY A 208 -10.99 -20.06 3.11
C GLY A 208 -11.95 -19.28 2.21
N ALA A 209 -11.45 -18.53 1.22
CA ALA A 209 -12.29 -18.04 0.12
C ALA A 209 -12.83 -19.19 -0.71
N VAL A 210 -14.13 -19.15 -1.02
CA VAL A 210 -14.81 -20.13 -1.86
C VAL A 210 -15.35 -19.44 -3.12
N PHE A 211 -14.99 -19.97 -4.28
CA PHE A 211 -15.45 -19.48 -5.58
C PHE A 211 -16.29 -20.55 -6.26
N GLY A 212 -17.51 -20.20 -6.66
CA GLY A 212 -18.45 -21.10 -7.36
C GLY A 212 -18.89 -20.58 -8.72
N TRP A 213 -19.10 -21.47 -9.68
CA TRP A 213 -19.62 -21.16 -11.02
C TRP A 213 -20.33 -22.36 -11.66
N GLY A 214 -21.06 -22.11 -12.74
CA GLY A 214 -21.92 -23.07 -13.43
C GLY A 214 -23.39 -22.91 -13.08
N ARG A 215 -24.12 -24.02 -13.06
CA ARG A 215 -25.56 -24.06 -12.78
C ARG A 215 -25.88 -23.57 -11.37
N ASN A 216 -26.94 -22.78 -11.24
CA ASN A 216 -27.43 -22.27 -9.97
C ASN A 216 -28.96 -22.31 -9.85
N SER A 217 -29.67 -23.06 -10.69
CA SER A 217 -31.15 -23.09 -10.72
C SER A 217 -31.83 -23.50 -9.40
N ALA A 218 -31.10 -24.07 -8.44
CA ALA A 218 -31.58 -24.41 -7.11
C ALA A 218 -30.80 -23.70 -5.99
N GLY A 219 -29.98 -22.71 -6.32
CA GLY A 219 -29.15 -21.99 -5.35
C GLY A 219 -27.87 -22.72 -4.94
N GLN A 220 -27.42 -23.73 -5.69
CA GLN A 220 -26.26 -24.57 -5.35
C GLN A 220 -24.91 -23.85 -5.36
N LEU A 221 -24.86 -22.60 -5.86
CA LEU A 221 -23.69 -21.74 -5.77
C LEU A 221 -23.65 -20.93 -4.46
N GLY A 222 -24.73 -20.83 -3.69
CA GLY A 222 -24.75 -20.13 -2.41
C GLY A 222 -24.65 -18.60 -2.53
N LEU A 223 -25.07 -18.03 -3.66
CA LEU A 223 -24.92 -16.60 -4.00
C LEU A 223 -26.14 -15.74 -3.62
N ASN A 224 -27.12 -16.30 -2.91
CA ASN A 224 -28.41 -15.66 -2.60
C ASN A 224 -29.31 -15.38 -3.81
N ASP A 225 -29.17 -16.18 -4.86
CA ASP A 225 -30.04 -16.17 -6.03
C ASP A 225 -29.98 -17.53 -6.73
N GLU A 226 -30.74 -17.67 -7.82
CA GLU A 226 -30.85 -18.89 -8.61
C GLU A 226 -30.34 -18.73 -10.05
N GLN A 227 -29.45 -17.76 -10.31
CA GLN A 227 -28.94 -17.49 -11.67
C GLN A 227 -27.62 -18.21 -11.96
N ASP A 228 -27.53 -18.89 -13.10
CA ASP A 228 -26.29 -19.54 -13.54
C ASP A 228 -25.14 -18.51 -13.68
N ARG A 229 -23.92 -18.94 -13.34
CA ARG A 229 -22.72 -18.09 -13.39
C ARG A 229 -21.70 -18.68 -14.36
N ALA A 230 -21.45 -17.99 -15.47
CA ALA A 230 -20.46 -18.43 -16.45
C ALA A 230 -19.00 -18.04 -16.11
N VAL A 231 -18.79 -17.42 -14.94
CA VAL A 231 -17.46 -17.05 -14.40
C VAL A 231 -17.42 -17.33 -12.89
N PRO A 232 -16.26 -17.69 -12.32
CA PRO A 232 -16.08 -17.85 -10.87
C PRO A 232 -16.59 -16.65 -10.07
N CYS A 233 -17.48 -16.90 -9.12
CA CYS A 233 -18.04 -15.89 -8.23
C CYS A 233 -17.70 -16.20 -6.77
N HIS A 234 -17.21 -15.20 -6.04
CA HIS A 234 -16.85 -15.35 -4.62
C HIS A 234 -18.11 -15.41 -3.72
N ILE A 235 -18.22 -16.46 -2.91
CA ILE A 235 -19.27 -16.62 -1.90
C ILE A 235 -18.90 -15.86 -0.63
N LYS A 236 -19.26 -14.57 -0.59
CA LYS A 236 -18.88 -13.65 0.50
C LYS A 236 -19.30 -14.14 1.89
N PHE A 237 -20.42 -14.86 2.00
CA PHE A 237 -20.92 -15.39 3.28
C PHE A 237 -19.93 -16.32 3.97
N LEU A 238 -19.20 -17.14 3.21
CA LEU A 238 -18.28 -18.15 3.74
C LEU A 238 -16.89 -17.59 4.11
N ARG A 239 -16.56 -16.36 3.66
CA ARG A 239 -15.23 -15.75 3.84
C ARG A 239 -14.79 -15.69 5.30
N SER A 240 -15.72 -15.43 6.22
CA SER A 240 -15.44 -15.33 7.66
C SER A 240 -15.62 -16.64 8.43
N GLN A 241 -15.95 -17.74 7.75
CA GLN A 241 -16.32 -19.01 8.38
C GLN A 241 -15.15 -20.01 8.50
N LYS A 242 -13.94 -19.64 8.05
CA LYS A 242 -12.77 -20.55 8.03
C LYS A 242 -13.06 -21.88 7.33
N VAL A 243 -13.63 -21.81 6.12
CA VAL A 243 -13.90 -23.01 5.30
C VAL A 243 -12.59 -23.66 4.88
N VAL A 244 -12.52 -24.98 5.01
CA VAL A 244 -11.31 -25.79 4.74
C VAL A 244 -11.57 -26.96 3.80
N TYR A 245 -12.84 -27.30 3.54
CA TYR A 245 -13.19 -28.35 2.59
C TYR A 245 -14.56 -28.13 1.94
N ILE A 246 -14.67 -28.44 0.65
CA ILE A 246 -15.92 -28.38 -0.14
C ILE A 246 -16.23 -29.75 -0.74
N SER A 247 -17.50 -30.18 -0.67
CA SER A 247 -18.00 -31.36 -1.37
C SER A 247 -19.29 -31.01 -2.13
N CYS A 248 -19.31 -31.33 -3.42
CA CYS A 248 -20.45 -31.04 -4.29
C CYS A 248 -21.25 -32.32 -4.57
N GLY A 249 -22.57 -32.23 -4.47
CA GLY A 249 -23.50 -33.21 -5.03
C GLY A 249 -23.96 -32.80 -6.43
N GLU A 250 -25.05 -33.41 -6.92
CA GLU A 250 -25.55 -33.08 -8.26
C GLU A 250 -26.11 -31.66 -8.33
N GLU A 251 -26.91 -31.25 -7.34
CA GLU A 251 -27.58 -29.94 -7.29
C GLU A 251 -27.48 -29.28 -5.91
N HIS A 252 -26.52 -29.70 -5.08
CA HIS A 252 -26.27 -29.12 -3.76
C HIS A 252 -24.78 -29.11 -3.43
N THR A 253 -24.41 -28.30 -2.45
CA THR A 253 -23.02 -28.11 -2.04
C THR A 253 -22.91 -28.11 -0.52
N ALA A 254 -21.85 -28.72 -0.03
CA ALA A 254 -21.48 -28.77 1.38
C ALA A 254 -20.15 -28.07 1.61
N ALA A 255 -20.06 -27.24 2.64
CA ALA A 255 -18.84 -26.57 3.08
C ALA A 255 -18.55 -26.93 4.54
N LEU A 256 -17.32 -27.39 4.79
CA LEU A 256 -16.83 -27.76 6.11
C LEU A 256 -15.85 -26.71 6.61
N THR A 257 -16.06 -26.25 7.84
CA THR A 257 -15.20 -25.27 8.51
C THR A 257 -14.14 -25.94 9.38
N LYS A 258 -13.07 -25.20 9.71
CA LYS A 258 -11.95 -25.70 10.52
C LYS A 258 -12.37 -26.16 11.92
N ASP A 259 -13.42 -25.58 12.49
CA ASP A 259 -14.03 -25.97 13.77
C ASP A 259 -15.03 -27.13 13.65
N GLY A 260 -15.19 -27.72 12.45
CA GLY A 260 -16.10 -28.85 12.22
C GLY A 260 -17.56 -28.47 12.03
N GLY A 261 -17.85 -27.21 11.74
CA GLY A 261 -19.16 -26.74 11.32
C GLY A 261 -19.49 -27.13 9.88
N LEU A 262 -20.72 -27.60 9.66
CA LEU A 262 -21.22 -28.00 8.34
C LEU A 262 -22.25 -26.99 7.81
N PHE A 263 -21.97 -26.40 6.66
CA PHE A 263 -22.88 -25.56 5.90
C PHE A 263 -23.36 -26.27 4.63
N MET A 264 -24.66 -26.18 4.35
CA MET A 264 -25.31 -26.80 3.20
C MET A 264 -26.11 -25.74 2.42
N PHE A 265 -26.14 -25.86 1.10
CA PHE A 265 -26.92 -24.99 0.21
C PHE A 265 -27.21 -25.66 -1.14
N GLY A 266 -28.22 -25.18 -1.85
CA GLY A 266 -28.71 -25.73 -3.11
C GLY A 266 -30.06 -26.43 -2.99
N ASN A 267 -30.27 -27.48 -3.79
CA ASN A 267 -31.52 -28.23 -3.84
C ASN A 267 -31.77 -28.97 -2.51
N GLY A 268 -32.95 -28.78 -1.90
CA GLY A 268 -33.37 -29.47 -0.68
C GLY A 268 -34.51 -30.47 -0.86
N SER A 269 -35.04 -30.66 -2.07
CA SER A 269 -36.27 -31.42 -2.36
C SER A 269 -36.28 -32.88 -1.86
N ARG A 270 -35.11 -33.49 -1.62
CA ARG A 270 -34.96 -34.86 -1.10
C ARG A 270 -34.44 -34.90 0.35
N GLY A 271 -34.21 -33.75 0.98
CA GLY A 271 -33.63 -33.65 2.33
C GLY A 271 -32.11 -33.61 2.36
N GLN A 272 -31.45 -33.49 1.21
CA GLN A 272 -29.99 -33.59 1.08
C GLN A 272 -29.22 -32.44 1.75
N LEU A 273 -29.92 -31.42 2.25
CA LEU A 273 -29.34 -30.32 3.03
C LEU A 273 -29.39 -30.56 4.55
N GLY A 274 -30.23 -31.49 5.02
CA GLY A 274 -30.28 -31.86 6.44
C GLY A 274 -30.95 -30.85 7.37
N HIS A 275 -31.70 -29.86 6.85
CA HIS A 275 -32.33 -28.79 7.65
C HIS A 275 -33.75 -29.11 8.15
N GLY A 276 -34.18 -30.36 8.08
CA GLY A 276 -35.55 -30.75 8.44
C GLY A 276 -36.62 -30.21 7.49
N SER A 277 -36.23 -29.78 6.29
CA SER A 277 -37.09 -29.16 5.28
C SER A 277 -36.77 -29.69 3.88
N THR A 278 -37.72 -29.55 2.94
CA THR A 278 -37.55 -29.85 1.52
C THR A 278 -37.29 -28.60 0.66
N ASN A 279 -37.13 -27.43 1.28
CA ASN A 279 -36.90 -26.18 0.57
C ASN A 279 -35.45 -26.10 0.05
N ASN A 280 -35.28 -25.41 -1.07
CA ASN A 280 -33.96 -25.03 -1.55
C ASN A 280 -33.39 -23.92 -0.64
N GLU A 281 -32.06 -23.91 -0.50
CA GLU A 281 -31.35 -22.91 0.29
C GLU A 281 -30.35 -22.18 -0.63
N PRO A 282 -30.68 -20.99 -1.14
CA PRO A 282 -29.79 -20.22 -2.03
C PRO A 282 -28.61 -19.55 -1.32
N LEU A 283 -28.59 -19.61 0.01
CA LEU A 283 -27.50 -19.14 0.87
C LEU A 283 -26.96 -20.29 1.72
N PRO A 284 -25.65 -20.34 2.00
CA PRO A 284 -25.08 -21.33 2.89
C PRO A 284 -25.74 -21.28 4.28
N ARG A 285 -26.36 -22.39 4.68
CA ARG A 285 -27.03 -22.53 5.98
C ARG A 285 -26.35 -23.62 6.80
N ARG A 286 -26.08 -23.33 8.08
CA ARG A 286 -25.49 -24.30 9.00
C ARG A 286 -26.50 -25.39 9.36
N VAL A 287 -26.05 -26.65 9.39
CA VAL A 287 -26.87 -27.79 9.84
C VAL A 287 -26.94 -27.78 11.37
N LEU A 288 -28.14 -27.52 11.92
CA LEU A 288 -28.33 -27.30 13.36
C LEU A 288 -28.21 -28.60 14.16
N GLU A 289 -28.66 -29.70 13.59
CA GLU A 289 -28.69 -31.03 14.19
C GLU A 289 -27.29 -31.59 14.48
N LEU A 290 -26.25 -31.05 13.82
CA LEU A 290 -24.84 -31.38 14.06
C LEU A 290 -24.12 -30.30 14.88
N MET A 291 -24.82 -29.29 15.39
CA MET A 291 -24.21 -28.29 16.27
C MET A 291 -23.73 -28.92 17.58
N GLY A 292 -22.54 -28.50 18.03
CA GLY A 292 -21.88 -29.09 19.20
C GLY A 292 -21.13 -30.39 18.91
N THR A 293 -21.24 -30.93 17.68
CA THR A 293 -20.37 -31.99 17.19
C THR A 293 -19.31 -31.43 16.25
N GLU A 294 -18.15 -32.06 16.23
CA GLU A 294 -17.08 -31.72 15.29
C GLU A 294 -17.11 -32.69 14.11
N VAL A 295 -17.62 -32.23 12.97
CA VAL A 295 -17.56 -33.00 11.72
C VAL A 295 -16.14 -32.93 11.17
N SER A 296 -15.54 -34.06 10.80
CA SER A 296 -14.18 -34.09 10.22
C SER A 296 -14.15 -34.51 8.76
N GLN A 297 -15.18 -35.20 8.26
CA GLN A 297 -15.27 -35.58 6.85
C GLN A 297 -16.69 -35.37 6.34
N ILE A 298 -16.78 -34.93 5.09
CA ILE A 298 -18.04 -34.78 4.36
C ILE A 298 -17.89 -35.38 2.97
N ALA A 299 -18.96 -36.02 2.50
CA ALA A 299 -19.06 -36.49 1.13
C ALA A 299 -20.49 -36.31 0.63
N CYS A 300 -20.63 -35.72 -0.56
CA CYS A 300 -21.90 -35.53 -1.24
C CYS A 300 -22.06 -36.54 -2.38
N GLY A 301 -23.20 -37.23 -2.41
CA GLY A 301 -23.63 -38.06 -3.52
C GLY A 301 -24.57 -37.29 -4.44
N ARG A 302 -25.30 -38.01 -5.31
CA ARG A 302 -26.22 -37.37 -6.27
C ARG A 302 -27.29 -36.53 -5.56
N HIS A 303 -27.98 -37.14 -4.60
CA HIS A 303 -29.08 -36.51 -3.85
C HIS A 303 -29.00 -36.84 -2.35
N HIS A 304 -27.82 -37.10 -1.81
CA HIS A 304 -27.59 -37.41 -0.40
C HIS A 304 -26.24 -36.90 0.07
N THR A 305 -26.07 -36.80 1.38
CA THR A 305 -24.82 -36.36 2.01
C THR A 305 -24.49 -37.26 3.20
N LEU A 306 -23.20 -37.56 3.35
CA LEU A 306 -22.61 -38.24 4.50
C LEU A 306 -21.71 -37.28 5.28
N ALA A 307 -21.76 -37.36 6.60
CA ALA A 307 -20.91 -36.61 7.51
C ALA A 307 -20.34 -37.52 8.60
N PHE A 308 -19.04 -37.48 8.84
CA PHE A 308 -18.37 -38.28 9.87
C PHE A 308 -18.00 -37.43 11.08
N VAL A 309 -18.32 -37.93 12.27
CA VAL A 309 -18.02 -37.30 13.57
C VAL A 309 -17.05 -38.19 14.35
N PRO A 310 -15.75 -37.82 14.45
CA PRO A 310 -14.74 -38.66 15.10
C PRO A 310 -14.99 -38.94 16.58
N SER A 311 -15.53 -37.97 17.32
CA SER A 311 -15.74 -38.08 18.77
C SER A 311 -16.69 -39.22 19.15
N THR A 312 -17.65 -39.53 18.28
CA THR A 312 -18.62 -40.62 18.45
C THR A 312 -18.34 -41.82 17.56
N GLY A 313 -17.37 -41.72 16.64
CA GLY A 313 -17.13 -42.73 15.60
C GLY A 313 -18.34 -42.98 14.70
N SER A 314 -19.28 -42.02 14.62
CA SER A 314 -20.56 -42.19 13.91
C SER A 314 -20.52 -41.51 12.54
N VAL A 315 -21.13 -42.16 11.54
CA VAL A 315 -21.41 -41.54 10.24
C VAL A 315 -22.89 -41.20 10.20
N TYR A 316 -23.21 -39.95 9.89
CA TYR A 316 -24.55 -39.46 9.67
C TYR A 316 -24.84 -39.38 8.17
N ALA A 317 -26.07 -39.73 7.78
CA ALA A 317 -26.56 -39.68 6.41
C ALA A 317 -27.90 -38.95 6.34
N PHE A 318 -28.09 -38.16 5.29
CA PHE A 318 -29.34 -37.46 5.00
C PHE A 318 -29.54 -37.24 3.49
N GLY A 319 -30.79 -37.07 3.07
CA GLY A 319 -31.20 -36.93 1.68
C GLY A 319 -32.03 -38.09 1.14
N CYS A 320 -31.89 -38.35 -0.16
CA CYS A 320 -32.60 -39.40 -0.89
C CYS A 320 -32.17 -40.78 -0.39
N ASN A 321 -33.11 -41.71 -0.28
CA ASN A 321 -32.84 -43.10 0.09
C ASN A 321 -33.61 -44.11 -0.79
N ALA A 322 -33.95 -43.71 -2.01
CA ALA A 322 -34.73 -44.54 -2.94
C ALA A 322 -34.03 -45.87 -3.28
N GLN A 323 -32.69 -45.85 -3.32
CA GLN A 323 -31.84 -47.01 -3.63
C GLN A 323 -31.04 -47.50 -2.42
N GLY A 324 -31.38 -47.06 -1.20
CA GLY A 324 -30.67 -47.46 0.00
C GLY A 324 -29.39 -46.67 0.29
N GLN A 325 -29.09 -45.59 -0.45
CA GLN A 325 -27.84 -44.83 -0.38
C GLN A 325 -27.52 -44.21 1.00
N LEU A 326 -28.50 -44.14 1.92
CA LEU A 326 -28.29 -43.67 3.30
C LEU A 326 -27.86 -44.78 4.27
N GLY A 327 -28.02 -46.06 3.94
CA GLY A 327 -27.58 -47.16 4.82
C GLY A 327 -28.39 -47.29 6.13
N LEU A 328 -29.65 -46.86 6.14
CA LEU A 328 -30.51 -46.84 7.34
C LEU A 328 -31.31 -48.14 7.56
N GLY A 329 -31.27 -49.09 6.61
CA GLY A 329 -32.06 -50.33 6.63
C GLY A 329 -33.56 -50.16 6.34
N THR A 330 -34.03 -48.93 6.16
CA THR A 330 -35.42 -48.61 5.85
C THR A 330 -35.54 -47.92 4.49
N ARG A 331 -36.74 -47.96 3.91
CA ARG A 331 -37.11 -47.12 2.76
C ARG A 331 -37.62 -45.78 3.27
N GLY A 332 -37.13 -44.68 2.70
CA GLY A 332 -37.56 -43.33 3.06
C GLY A 332 -36.41 -42.35 3.13
N ASN A 333 -36.61 -41.17 2.56
CA ASN A 333 -35.64 -40.08 2.59
C ASN A 333 -35.50 -39.54 4.03
N ALA A 334 -34.32 -39.04 4.36
CA ALA A 334 -34.06 -38.41 5.66
C ALA A 334 -33.84 -36.91 5.48
N MET A 335 -34.67 -36.10 6.13
CA MET A 335 -34.59 -34.63 6.04
C MET A 335 -33.63 -34.01 7.06
N ILE A 336 -33.18 -34.82 8.03
CA ILE A 336 -32.21 -34.47 9.06
C ILE A 336 -31.10 -35.53 9.09
N PRO A 337 -29.89 -35.21 9.59
CA PRO A 337 -28.81 -36.17 9.75
C PRO A 337 -29.19 -37.33 10.66
N LEU A 338 -29.15 -38.56 10.15
CA LEU A 338 -29.43 -39.79 10.90
C LEU A 338 -28.20 -40.71 10.92
N PRO A 339 -27.90 -41.38 12.05
CA PRO A 339 -26.76 -42.29 12.10
C PRO A 339 -26.98 -43.50 11.19
N VAL A 340 -25.97 -43.80 10.37
CA VAL A 340 -25.93 -44.99 9.52
C VAL A 340 -25.86 -46.25 10.39
N ARG A 341 -26.61 -47.30 10.03
CA ARG A 341 -26.71 -48.52 10.84
C ARG A 341 -25.58 -49.51 10.53
N ASN A 342 -25.30 -50.42 11.46
CA ASN A 342 -24.44 -51.59 11.25
C ASN A 342 -23.04 -51.27 10.70
N ILE A 343 -22.48 -50.11 11.08
CA ILE A 343 -21.12 -49.68 10.69
C ILE A 343 -20.03 -50.37 11.53
N GLN A 344 -20.36 -50.67 12.79
CA GLN A 344 -19.52 -51.53 13.63
C GLN A 344 -19.70 -52.97 13.16
N PRO A 345 -18.63 -53.71 12.86
CA PRO A 345 -18.78 -55.07 12.34
C PRO A 345 -19.43 -55.97 13.41
N PRO A 346 -20.59 -56.59 13.17
CA PRO A 346 -20.89 -57.87 13.76
C PRO A 346 -20.37 -58.97 12.80
N PHE A 347 -19.89 -60.11 13.32
CA PHE A 347 -19.62 -61.35 12.58
C PHE A 347 -18.21 -61.69 12.03
N LEU A 348 -17.10 -61.15 12.57
CA LEU A 348 -15.76 -61.73 12.33
C LEU A 348 -15.24 -62.64 13.47
N THR A 349 -15.98 -62.82 14.57
CA THR A 349 -15.58 -63.74 15.65
C THR A 349 -16.42 -65.02 15.64
N ASN A 350 -16.03 -65.95 14.76
CA ASN A 350 -16.21 -67.38 15.06
C ASN A 350 -14.88 -68.08 15.38
N THR A 351 -13.85 -67.30 15.72
CA THR A 351 -12.64 -67.80 16.37
C THR A 351 -12.36 -66.93 17.59
N GLN A 352 -12.39 -67.58 18.75
CA GLN A 352 -11.92 -67.02 20.01
C GLN A 352 -10.47 -66.52 19.85
N THR A 353 -10.11 -65.52 20.67
CA THR A 353 -8.82 -64.81 20.79
C THR A 353 -8.53 -63.67 19.79
N GLY A 354 -8.54 -62.42 20.28
CA GLY A 354 -7.92 -61.26 19.64
C GLY A 354 -8.80 -60.01 19.57
N THR A 355 -8.38 -58.94 20.22
CA THR A 355 -8.98 -57.59 20.21
C THR A 355 -8.72 -56.87 18.88
N ASP A 356 -9.38 -57.26 17.80
CA ASP A 356 -9.22 -56.59 16.51
C ASP A 356 -10.14 -55.36 16.42
N GLN A 357 -9.61 -54.21 16.85
CA GLN A 357 -10.32 -52.94 16.83
C GLN A 357 -10.17 -52.27 15.44
N TYR A 358 -11.26 -52.16 14.70
CA TYR A 358 -11.34 -51.44 13.42
C TYR A 358 -11.74 -49.98 13.66
N SER A 359 -11.10 -49.04 12.96
CA SER A 359 -11.47 -47.62 12.93
C SER A 359 -11.95 -47.23 11.55
N ILE A 360 -12.87 -46.26 11.48
CA ILE A 360 -13.24 -45.60 10.22
C ILE A 360 -12.02 -44.81 9.73
N SER A 361 -11.66 -44.98 8.46
CA SER A 361 -10.59 -44.19 7.85
C SER A 361 -11.14 -43.07 6.96
N ARG A 362 -12.06 -43.39 6.04
CA ARG A 362 -12.60 -42.42 5.07
C ARG A 362 -14.02 -42.75 4.58
N ILE A 363 -14.85 -41.72 4.40
CA ILE A 363 -16.17 -41.79 3.74
C ILE A 363 -16.07 -41.40 2.26
N HIS A 364 -16.81 -42.11 1.40
CA HIS A 364 -16.94 -41.78 -0.02
C HIS A 364 -18.38 -41.97 -0.48
N CYS A 365 -18.85 -41.11 -1.36
CA CYS A 365 -20.10 -41.30 -2.07
C CYS A 365 -20.09 -40.59 -3.42
N GLY A 366 -21.01 -41.00 -4.28
CA GLY A 366 -21.25 -40.42 -5.61
C GLY A 366 -22.28 -41.25 -6.35
N GLY A 367 -22.96 -40.65 -7.32
CA GLY A 367 -24.18 -41.25 -7.88
C GLY A 367 -25.15 -41.63 -6.74
N ASP A 368 -25.72 -42.82 -6.83
CA ASP A 368 -26.69 -43.35 -5.86
C ASP A 368 -26.10 -44.42 -4.91
N HIS A 369 -24.81 -44.33 -4.59
CA HIS A 369 -24.11 -45.31 -3.75
C HIS A 369 -23.02 -44.69 -2.87
N SER A 370 -22.63 -45.43 -1.84
CA SER A 370 -21.76 -44.97 -0.76
C SER A 370 -20.79 -46.07 -0.32
N PHE A 371 -19.58 -45.67 0.06
CA PHE A 371 -18.52 -46.52 0.58
C PHE A 371 -17.95 -45.98 1.89
N LEU A 372 -17.54 -46.89 2.75
CA LEU A 372 -16.84 -46.61 3.98
C LEU A 372 -15.58 -47.47 4.06
N LEU A 373 -14.44 -46.79 4.16
CA LEU A 373 -13.15 -47.44 4.34
C LEU A 373 -12.91 -47.64 5.84
N LEU A 374 -12.47 -48.85 6.18
CA LEU A 374 -12.11 -49.26 7.53
C LEU A 374 -10.63 -49.62 7.53
N SER A 375 -9.90 -49.16 8.54
CA SER A 375 -8.50 -49.50 8.76
C SER A 375 -8.36 -50.45 9.96
N HIS A 376 -7.33 -51.30 9.89
CA HIS A 376 -7.02 -52.27 10.92
C HIS A 376 -6.04 -51.67 11.95
N GLY A 377 -6.43 -51.66 13.22
CA GLY A 377 -5.64 -51.07 14.32
C GLY A 377 -5.99 -49.62 14.63
N LYS A 378 -5.31 -49.02 15.61
CA LYS A 378 -5.49 -47.61 16.04
C LYS A 378 -4.82 -46.62 15.09
N SER A 379 -5.23 -46.59 13.82
CA SER A 379 -4.88 -45.48 12.93
C SER A 379 -5.89 -44.35 13.10
N CYS A 380 -5.45 -43.10 13.16
CA CYS A 380 -6.39 -41.97 13.19
C CYS A 380 -7.18 -41.89 11.86
N PRO A 381 -8.50 -41.61 11.91
CA PRO A 381 -9.27 -41.28 10.71
C PRO A 381 -8.67 -40.07 10.01
N ASP A 382 -8.89 -39.97 8.70
CA ASP A 382 -8.55 -38.75 7.99
C ASP A 382 -9.39 -37.57 8.51
N ASP A 383 -8.78 -36.40 8.59
CA ASP A 383 -9.47 -35.18 8.98
C ASP A 383 -9.38 -34.18 7.83
N PHE A 384 -10.51 -33.93 7.16
CA PHE A 384 -10.59 -33.00 6.03
C PHE A 384 -10.48 -31.54 6.48
N ARG A 385 -10.46 -31.28 7.80
CA ARG A 385 -10.16 -29.96 8.36
C ARG A 385 -8.68 -29.62 8.30
N VAL A 386 -7.82 -30.63 8.09
CA VAL A 386 -6.38 -30.45 7.92
C VAL A 386 -6.03 -30.45 6.43
N ILE A 387 -5.43 -29.36 5.96
CA ILE A 387 -5.06 -29.20 4.55
C ILE A 387 -3.98 -30.22 4.20
N ASN A 388 -4.24 -31.03 3.17
CA ASN A 388 -3.28 -32.00 2.67
C ASN A 388 -2.25 -31.33 1.74
N THR A 389 -1.06 -31.06 2.26
CA THR A 389 0.07 -30.44 1.53
C THR A 389 0.54 -31.22 0.31
N SER A 390 0.27 -32.53 0.23
CA SER A 390 0.64 -33.34 -0.95
C SER A 390 -0.28 -33.12 -2.16
N LYS A 391 -1.53 -32.72 -1.91
CA LYS A 391 -2.53 -32.42 -2.95
C LYS A 391 -2.63 -30.92 -3.24
N SER A 392 -1.99 -30.04 -2.47
CA SER A 392 -2.03 -28.58 -2.67
C SER A 392 -1.04 -28.08 -3.72
N ILE A 393 -1.10 -26.78 -4.00
CA ILE A 393 -0.04 -26.05 -4.71
C ILE A 393 1.30 -26.14 -3.98
N SER A 394 2.40 -26.02 -4.73
CA SER A 394 3.76 -26.07 -4.19
C SER A 394 4.08 -24.84 -3.35
N LEU A 395 4.67 -25.06 -2.19
CA LEU A 395 5.13 -24.00 -1.29
C LEU A 395 6.62 -23.73 -1.50
N ILE A 396 6.98 -22.44 -1.52
CA ILE A 396 8.33 -21.92 -1.59
C ILE A 396 8.80 -21.65 -0.16
N ASN A 397 9.54 -22.60 0.39
CA ASN A 397 10.06 -22.52 1.75
C ASN A 397 11.51 -23.01 1.77
N LYS A 398 12.15 -22.99 2.94
CA LYS A 398 13.55 -23.40 3.09
C LYS A 398 13.81 -24.83 2.62
N GLU A 399 12.85 -25.75 2.81
CA GLU A 399 12.99 -27.15 2.42
C GLU A 399 12.94 -27.33 0.89
N SER A 400 11.99 -26.66 0.23
CA SER A 400 11.91 -26.69 -1.24
C SER A 400 13.12 -26.01 -1.89
N LEU A 401 13.60 -24.88 -1.34
CA LEU A 401 14.83 -24.24 -1.80
C LEU A 401 16.05 -25.16 -1.67
N ASN A 402 16.17 -25.89 -0.56
CA ASN A 402 17.25 -26.87 -0.38
C ASN A 402 17.16 -28.02 -1.38
N SER A 403 15.96 -28.54 -1.62
CA SER A 403 15.72 -29.59 -2.60
C SER A 403 16.10 -29.13 -4.02
N TRP A 404 15.67 -27.94 -4.43
CA TRP A 404 15.99 -27.37 -5.74
C TRP A 404 17.47 -27.07 -5.88
N ARG A 405 18.12 -26.59 -4.81
CA ARG A 405 19.56 -26.36 -4.80
C ARG A 405 20.33 -27.65 -5.06
N LEU A 406 19.98 -28.75 -4.38
CA LEU A 406 20.64 -30.04 -4.59
C LEU A 406 20.39 -30.55 -6.02
N LYS A 407 19.14 -30.48 -6.50
CA LYS A 407 18.80 -30.86 -7.89
C LYS A 407 19.59 -30.08 -8.94
N LEU A 408 19.77 -28.77 -8.75
CA LEU A 408 20.56 -27.91 -9.65
C LEU A 408 22.08 -28.11 -9.54
N LEU A 409 22.55 -28.78 -8.49
CA LEU A 409 23.96 -29.19 -8.36
C LEU A 409 24.20 -30.55 -9.02
N ASP A 410 23.25 -31.47 -8.87
CA ASP A 410 23.39 -32.87 -9.30
C ASP A 410 22.95 -33.12 -10.75
N SER A 411 22.11 -32.26 -11.34
CA SER A 411 21.55 -32.47 -12.69
C SER A 411 21.82 -31.30 -13.64
N THR A 412 22.19 -31.61 -14.88
CA THR A 412 22.27 -30.66 -16.01
C THR A 412 21.00 -30.67 -16.87
N ASP A 413 19.93 -31.32 -16.40
CA ASP A 413 18.71 -31.54 -17.17
C ASP A 413 17.90 -30.24 -17.29
N SER A 414 17.60 -29.85 -18.53
CA SER A 414 16.81 -28.65 -18.84
C SER A 414 15.38 -28.73 -18.33
N SER A 415 14.80 -29.93 -18.23
CA SER A 415 13.44 -30.17 -17.72
C SER A 415 13.29 -29.78 -16.25
N ILE A 416 14.22 -30.20 -15.39
CA ILE A 416 14.19 -29.89 -13.95
C ILE A 416 14.34 -28.39 -13.72
N THR A 417 15.18 -27.74 -14.52
CA THR A 417 15.37 -26.29 -14.46
C THR A 417 14.09 -25.55 -14.85
N ASN A 418 13.41 -26.00 -15.92
CA ASN A 418 12.13 -25.43 -16.34
C ASN A 418 11.02 -25.63 -15.29
N ASP A 419 10.95 -26.77 -14.63
CA ASP A 419 9.99 -27.03 -13.55
C ASP A 419 10.19 -26.05 -12.38
N ILE A 420 11.46 -25.80 -11.99
CA ILE A 420 11.77 -24.84 -10.92
C ILE A 420 11.39 -23.41 -11.35
N ILE A 421 11.69 -23.02 -12.59
CA ILE A 421 11.31 -21.70 -13.13
C ILE A 421 9.79 -21.53 -13.16
N LEU A 422 9.04 -22.58 -13.51
CA LEU A 422 7.58 -22.56 -13.51
C LEU A 422 7.03 -22.30 -12.10
N LEU A 423 7.57 -22.95 -11.08
CA LEU A 423 7.16 -22.71 -9.68
C LEU A 423 7.56 -21.31 -9.19
N LEU A 424 8.77 -20.83 -9.54
CA LEU A 424 9.25 -19.49 -9.16
C LEU A 424 8.51 -18.36 -9.88
N SER A 425 7.93 -18.61 -11.06
CA SER A 425 7.13 -17.64 -11.81
C SER A 425 5.66 -17.58 -11.37
N SER A 426 5.19 -18.55 -10.57
CA SER A 426 3.80 -18.61 -10.12
C SER A 426 3.51 -17.65 -8.95
N THR A 427 2.62 -16.70 -9.20
CA THR A 427 2.09 -15.79 -8.17
C THR A 427 1.31 -16.54 -7.08
N ALA A 428 0.61 -17.62 -7.42
CA ALA A 428 -0.14 -18.43 -6.46
C ALA A 428 0.80 -19.15 -5.47
N CYS A 429 1.93 -19.68 -5.95
CA CYS A 429 2.94 -20.32 -5.10
C CYS A 429 3.54 -19.32 -4.10
N TRP A 430 3.95 -18.12 -4.55
CA TRP A 430 4.44 -17.08 -3.64
C TRP A 430 3.36 -16.67 -2.62
N ASN A 431 2.12 -16.43 -3.05
CA ASN A 431 1.02 -16.05 -2.17
C ASN A 431 0.65 -17.12 -1.14
N ALA A 432 0.89 -18.40 -1.44
CA ALA A 432 0.66 -19.53 -0.54
C ALA A 432 1.74 -19.74 0.51
N SER A 433 2.95 -19.27 0.24
CA SER A 433 4.15 -19.66 1.00
C SER A 433 4.31 -18.91 2.31
N PHE A 434 3.71 -17.72 2.43
CA PHE A 434 3.89 -16.81 3.56
C PHE A 434 2.57 -16.48 4.25
N LEU A 435 1.61 -17.40 4.23
CA LEU A 435 0.35 -17.22 4.94
C LEU A 435 0.62 -17.08 6.45
N ASP A 436 -0.03 -16.11 7.09
CA ASP A 436 0.08 -15.94 8.54
C ASP A 436 -0.64 -17.08 9.26
N GLN A 437 0.16 -17.99 9.83
CA GLN A 437 -0.32 -19.14 10.59
C GLN A 437 -0.55 -18.81 12.06
N SER A 438 -0.13 -17.65 12.55
CA SER A 438 -0.35 -17.24 13.93
C SER A 438 -1.85 -16.97 14.14
N ASP A 439 -2.49 -17.71 15.06
CA ASP A 439 -3.94 -17.63 15.34
C ASP A 439 -4.84 -17.63 14.08
N ASP A 440 -4.49 -18.43 13.07
CA ASP A 440 -5.26 -18.48 11.81
C ASP A 440 -5.40 -17.12 11.11
N GLY A 441 -4.42 -16.23 11.26
CA GLY A 441 -4.43 -14.85 10.75
C GLY A 441 -4.75 -14.75 9.25
N HIS A 442 -4.28 -15.71 8.44
CA HIS A 442 -4.55 -15.76 7.01
C HIS A 442 -6.06 -15.88 6.66
N PHE A 443 -6.90 -16.51 7.49
CA PHE A 443 -8.35 -16.55 7.25
C PHE A 443 -9.03 -15.18 7.44
N LYS A 444 -8.36 -14.23 8.09
CA LYS A 444 -8.85 -12.86 8.30
C LYS A 444 -8.56 -11.94 7.10
N THR A 445 -7.98 -12.45 6.00
CA THR A 445 -7.59 -11.63 4.84
C THR A 445 -8.76 -10.89 4.22
N ASN A 446 -8.59 -9.58 4.03
CA ASN A 446 -9.60 -8.67 3.48
C ASN A 446 -8.90 -7.38 2.95
N PRO A 447 -9.63 -6.41 2.36
CA PRO A 447 -9.06 -5.15 1.88
C PRO A 447 -8.24 -4.32 2.88
N LYS A 448 -8.35 -4.59 4.18
CA LYS A 448 -7.59 -3.96 5.25
C LYS A 448 -6.44 -4.84 5.76
N VAL A 449 -6.59 -6.16 5.79
CA VAL A 449 -5.58 -7.08 6.35
C VAL A 449 -5.07 -8.04 5.28
N PRO A 450 -3.77 -8.09 4.97
CA PRO A 450 -3.24 -8.95 3.92
C PRO A 450 -3.20 -10.44 4.33
N GLY A 451 -3.05 -10.73 5.63
CA GLY A 451 -2.98 -12.09 6.19
C GLY A 451 -1.76 -12.89 5.71
N ILE A 452 -0.62 -12.20 5.60
CA ILE A 452 0.69 -12.78 5.30
C ILE A 452 1.69 -12.40 6.38
N ASP A 453 2.67 -13.26 6.62
CA ASP A 453 3.81 -12.98 7.49
C ASP A 453 4.98 -12.40 6.67
N LEU A 454 5.13 -11.07 6.72
CA LEU A 454 6.21 -10.35 6.04
C LEU A 454 7.60 -10.67 6.62
N ASN A 455 7.70 -11.10 7.89
CA ASN A 455 8.99 -11.49 8.46
C ASN A 455 9.48 -12.81 7.85
N SER A 456 8.57 -13.75 7.63
CA SER A 456 8.89 -14.99 6.89
C SER A 456 9.32 -14.71 5.45
N VAL A 457 8.74 -13.71 4.78
CA VAL A 457 9.17 -13.26 3.44
C VAL A 457 10.62 -12.78 3.48
N ARG A 458 10.96 -11.87 4.40
CA ARG A 458 12.30 -11.32 4.57
C ARG A 458 13.33 -12.41 4.86
N LEU A 459 13.02 -13.31 5.79
CA LEU A 459 13.90 -14.42 6.15
C LEU A 459 14.18 -15.34 4.95
N LEU A 460 13.18 -15.61 4.10
CA LEU A 460 13.38 -16.42 2.90
C LEU A 460 14.31 -15.72 1.90
N PHE A 461 14.10 -14.42 1.66
CA PHE A 461 14.98 -13.65 0.78
C PHE A 461 16.41 -13.56 1.32
N GLU A 462 16.59 -13.39 2.63
CA GLU A 462 17.92 -13.44 3.26
C GLU A 462 18.62 -14.79 3.04
N ILE A 463 17.87 -15.90 3.07
CA ILE A 463 18.41 -17.23 2.74
C ILE A 463 18.82 -17.28 1.26
N LEU A 464 17.99 -16.79 0.34
CA LEU A 464 18.28 -16.76 -1.10
C LEU A 464 19.52 -15.91 -1.44
N MET A 465 19.79 -14.85 -0.67
CA MET A 465 20.97 -14.00 -0.84
C MET A 465 22.29 -14.67 -0.41
N LYS A 466 22.23 -15.79 0.34
CA LYS A 466 23.47 -16.48 0.75
C LYS A 466 24.20 -17.04 -0.48
N PRO A 467 25.55 -17.02 -0.51
CA PRO A 467 26.34 -17.46 -1.67
C PRO A 467 26.00 -18.88 -2.16
N ALA A 468 25.57 -19.72 -1.22
CA ALA A 468 25.18 -21.10 -1.44
C ALA A 468 23.93 -21.27 -2.33
N TYR A 469 23.11 -20.23 -2.50
CA TYR A 469 21.91 -20.21 -3.35
C TYR A 469 22.04 -19.28 -4.56
N SER A 470 23.25 -18.81 -4.89
CA SER A 470 23.51 -17.85 -5.98
C SER A 470 22.87 -18.22 -7.33
N ARG A 471 22.96 -19.49 -7.74
CA ARG A 471 22.30 -19.99 -8.96
C ARG A 471 20.77 -19.88 -8.89
N LEU A 472 20.16 -20.19 -7.75
CA LEU A 472 18.72 -20.08 -7.54
C LEU A 472 18.26 -18.63 -7.51
N LEU A 473 19.05 -17.75 -6.89
CA LEU A 473 18.80 -16.31 -6.89
C LEU A 473 18.79 -15.77 -8.33
N GLU A 474 19.78 -16.14 -9.16
CA GLU A 474 19.83 -15.72 -10.57
C GLU A 474 18.59 -16.20 -11.36
N GLN A 475 18.17 -17.45 -11.18
CA GLN A 475 16.96 -17.98 -11.82
C GLN A 475 15.69 -17.29 -11.30
N THR A 476 15.63 -16.96 -10.00
CA THR A 476 14.51 -16.24 -9.39
C THR A 476 14.40 -14.82 -9.98
N THR A 477 15.51 -14.08 -10.04
CA THR A 477 15.55 -12.74 -10.63
C THR A 477 15.15 -12.75 -12.11
N LYS A 478 15.68 -13.70 -12.90
CA LYS A 478 15.29 -13.88 -14.31
C LYS A 478 13.81 -14.24 -14.48
N SER A 479 13.27 -15.07 -13.59
CA SER A 479 11.85 -15.41 -13.58
C SER A 479 10.97 -14.20 -13.25
N PHE A 480 11.39 -13.36 -12.30
CA PHE A 480 10.69 -12.11 -11.98
C PHE A 480 10.67 -11.14 -13.15
N GLU A 481 11.81 -10.94 -13.81
CA GLU A 481 11.96 -10.06 -14.97
C GLU A 481 11.14 -10.52 -16.18
N SER A 482 11.26 -11.80 -16.56
CA SER A 482 10.74 -12.30 -17.85
C SER A 482 9.32 -12.86 -17.79
N LEU A 483 8.87 -13.36 -16.62
CA LEU A 483 7.61 -14.08 -16.49
C LEU A 483 6.68 -13.42 -15.46
N LEU A 484 7.10 -13.28 -14.20
CA LEU A 484 6.19 -12.94 -13.11
C LEU A 484 5.67 -11.49 -13.18
N ILE A 485 6.57 -10.49 -13.23
CA ILE A 485 6.17 -9.07 -13.24
C ILE A 485 5.35 -8.70 -14.49
N PRO A 486 5.72 -9.12 -15.72
CA PRO A 486 4.91 -8.83 -16.91
C PRO A 486 3.50 -9.41 -16.86
N GLN A 487 3.31 -10.54 -16.17
CA GLN A 487 2.03 -11.25 -16.05
C GLN A 487 1.13 -10.72 -14.93
N LEU A 488 1.58 -9.75 -14.12
CA LEU A 488 0.79 -9.18 -13.03
C LEU A 488 -0.48 -8.48 -13.55
N PRO A 489 -1.69 -8.93 -13.17
CA PRO A 489 -2.93 -8.40 -13.73
C PRO A 489 -3.25 -6.99 -13.20
N CYS A 490 -3.86 -6.15 -14.04
CA CYS A 490 -4.34 -4.82 -13.64
C CYS A 490 -5.52 -4.88 -12.65
N SER A 491 -6.31 -5.95 -12.76
CA SER A 491 -7.47 -6.23 -11.92
C SER A 491 -7.38 -7.65 -11.36
N PRO A 492 -6.65 -7.84 -10.25
CA PRO A 492 -6.53 -9.15 -9.62
C PRO A 492 -7.91 -9.65 -9.14
N PRO A 493 -8.19 -10.95 -9.24
CA PRO A 493 -9.55 -11.48 -9.06
C PRO A 493 -10.06 -11.45 -7.60
N ASP A 494 -9.15 -11.45 -6.64
CA ASP A 494 -9.44 -11.33 -5.21
C ASP A 494 -8.27 -10.66 -4.50
N VAL A 495 -8.51 -10.15 -3.27
CA VAL A 495 -7.47 -9.59 -2.41
C VAL A 495 -6.34 -10.58 -2.13
N GLU A 496 -6.59 -11.89 -2.12
CA GLU A 496 -5.49 -12.86 -1.92
C GLU A 496 -4.46 -12.85 -3.05
N ALA A 497 -4.86 -12.56 -4.28
CA ALA A 497 -3.94 -12.44 -5.40
C ALA A 497 -3.05 -11.19 -5.29
N MET A 498 -3.48 -10.17 -4.54
CA MET A 498 -2.75 -8.91 -4.33
C MET A 498 -1.50 -9.07 -3.44
N ARG A 499 -1.42 -10.14 -2.63
CA ARG A 499 -0.30 -10.36 -1.69
C ARG A 499 1.07 -10.31 -2.38
N ILE A 500 1.13 -10.70 -3.66
CA ILE A 500 2.36 -10.72 -4.46
C ILE A 500 3.02 -9.34 -4.55
N TYR A 501 2.25 -8.26 -4.58
CA TYR A 501 2.81 -6.90 -4.66
C TYR A 501 3.58 -6.53 -3.38
N LEU A 502 3.12 -7.01 -2.21
CA LEU A 502 3.84 -6.85 -0.95
C LEU A 502 5.07 -7.76 -0.89
N ILE A 503 4.91 -9.02 -1.28
CA ILE A 503 6.00 -10.01 -1.28
C ILE A 503 7.16 -9.54 -2.18
N LEU A 504 6.86 -9.08 -3.39
CA LEU A 504 7.88 -8.59 -4.31
C LEU A 504 8.59 -7.36 -3.76
N SER A 505 7.86 -6.45 -3.09
CA SER A 505 8.45 -5.21 -2.54
C SER A 505 9.52 -5.43 -1.48
N GLU A 506 9.54 -6.61 -0.84
CA GLU A 506 10.57 -7.02 0.13
C GLU A 506 11.79 -7.69 -0.53
N CYS A 507 11.80 -7.87 -1.85
CA CYS A 507 12.90 -8.53 -2.56
C CYS A 507 14.18 -7.66 -2.53
N PRO A 508 15.29 -8.12 -1.94
CA PRO A 508 16.53 -7.34 -1.86
C PRO A 508 17.12 -7.01 -3.25
N ALA A 509 16.86 -7.85 -4.26
CA ALA A 509 17.34 -7.63 -5.62
C ALA A 509 16.78 -6.34 -6.26
N LEU A 510 15.66 -5.81 -5.74
CA LEU A 510 15.09 -4.53 -6.18
C LEU A 510 15.94 -3.30 -5.78
N HIS A 511 16.79 -3.44 -4.76
CA HIS A 511 17.64 -2.36 -4.25
C HIS A 511 18.99 -2.26 -4.97
N ASP A 512 19.33 -3.25 -5.81
CA ASP A 512 20.56 -3.22 -6.61
C ASP A 512 20.35 -2.36 -7.87
N SER A 513 21.25 -1.38 -8.07
CA SER A 513 21.21 -0.45 -9.21
C SER A 513 21.26 -1.15 -10.56
N LYS A 514 21.84 -2.36 -10.64
CA LYS A 514 21.86 -3.18 -11.86
C LYS A 514 20.47 -3.63 -12.31
N ASN A 515 19.53 -3.79 -11.37
CA ASN A 515 18.21 -4.35 -11.65
C ASN A 515 17.10 -3.30 -11.71
N TYR A 516 17.42 -2.00 -11.55
CA TYR A 516 16.41 -0.93 -11.56
C TYR A 516 15.61 -0.90 -12.86
N ILE A 517 16.27 -1.02 -14.01
CA ILE A 517 15.63 -0.93 -15.33
C ILE A 517 14.86 -2.22 -15.66
N SER A 518 15.40 -3.39 -15.31
CA SER A 518 14.82 -4.69 -15.66
C SER A 518 13.73 -5.15 -14.70
N LEU A 519 13.78 -4.76 -13.43
CA LEU A 519 12.94 -5.36 -12.38
C LEU A 519 12.15 -4.29 -11.60
N THR A 520 12.82 -3.31 -10.99
CA THR A 520 12.17 -2.38 -10.04
C THR A 520 11.23 -1.39 -10.73
N ILE A 521 11.62 -0.82 -11.88
CA ILE A 521 10.77 0.10 -12.65
C ILE A 521 9.58 -0.64 -13.30
N PRO A 522 9.75 -1.83 -13.92
CA PRO A 522 8.62 -2.65 -14.36
C PRO A 522 7.63 -3.01 -13.26
N LEU A 523 8.10 -3.31 -12.05
CA LEU A 523 7.23 -3.52 -10.89
C LEU A 523 6.46 -2.24 -10.53
N ALA A 524 7.12 -1.08 -10.51
CA ALA A 524 6.46 0.20 -10.27
C ALA A 524 5.36 0.49 -11.31
N MET A 525 5.65 0.26 -12.59
CA MET A 525 4.67 0.39 -13.67
C MET A 525 3.50 -0.59 -13.51
N ALA A 526 3.76 -1.84 -13.09
CA ALA A 526 2.72 -2.83 -12.83
C ALA A 526 1.80 -2.40 -11.68
N ILE A 527 2.36 -1.80 -10.61
CA ILE A 527 1.58 -1.25 -9.49
C ILE A 527 0.73 -0.05 -9.94
N LEU A 528 1.30 0.86 -10.74
CA LEU A 528 0.57 2.03 -11.24
C LEU A 528 -0.52 1.69 -12.26
N ARG A 529 -0.44 0.51 -12.88
CA ARG A 529 -1.46 -0.02 -13.81
C ARG A 529 -2.66 -0.63 -13.09
N LEU A 530 -2.61 -0.79 -11.77
CA LEU A 530 -3.72 -1.35 -10.99
C LEU A 530 -4.98 -0.47 -11.08
N ASP A 531 -6.14 -1.13 -11.20
CA ASP A 531 -7.44 -0.46 -11.15
C ASP A 531 -7.68 0.25 -9.81
N ALA A 532 -8.61 1.21 -9.77
CA ALA A 532 -8.85 2.06 -8.60
C ALA A 532 -9.14 1.28 -7.30
N ASN A 533 -9.82 0.12 -7.38
CA ASN A 533 -10.13 -0.70 -6.21
C ASN A 533 -8.90 -1.46 -5.67
N PRO A 534 -8.21 -2.32 -6.45
CA PRO A 534 -6.94 -2.92 -6.06
C PRO A 534 -5.89 -1.91 -5.58
N SER A 535 -5.80 -0.76 -6.25
CA SER A 535 -4.86 0.32 -5.91
C SER A 535 -5.11 0.88 -4.50
N LYS A 536 -6.38 1.02 -4.09
CA LYS A 536 -6.78 1.42 -2.72
C LYS A 536 -6.51 0.34 -1.68
N VAL A 537 -6.67 -0.95 -2.03
CA VAL A 537 -6.33 -2.07 -1.14
C VAL A 537 -4.85 -2.04 -0.81
N LEU A 538 -4.00 -1.87 -1.83
CA LEU A 538 -2.56 -1.76 -1.64
C LEU A 538 -2.18 -0.54 -0.79
N ASP A 539 -2.81 0.62 -1.00
CA ASP A 539 -2.60 1.81 -0.16
C ASP A 539 -2.91 1.55 1.32
N ASN A 540 -4.01 0.85 1.60
CA ASN A 540 -4.38 0.47 2.96
C ASN A 540 -3.36 -0.49 3.57
N TRP A 541 -2.85 -1.45 2.80
CA TRP A 541 -1.84 -2.37 3.31
C TRP A 541 -0.50 -1.70 3.55
N TRP A 542 -0.10 -0.77 2.69
CA TRP A 542 1.08 0.06 2.92
C TRP A 542 0.95 0.94 4.15
N SER A 543 -0.26 1.40 4.50
CA SER A 543 -0.52 2.13 5.75
C SER A 543 -0.38 1.30 7.04
N LEU A 544 -0.26 -0.03 6.91
CA LEU A 544 -0.08 -0.96 8.03
C LEU A 544 1.36 -1.49 8.13
N LEU A 545 2.26 -1.06 7.25
CA LEU A 545 3.66 -1.49 7.29
C LEU A 545 4.40 -0.85 8.46
N ASP A 546 5.45 -1.53 8.93
CA ASP A 546 6.37 -0.96 9.90
C ASP A 546 7.11 0.25 9.30
N SER A 547 7.37 1.28 10.10
CA SER A 547 8.02 2.51 9.64
C SER A 547 9.39 2.26 9.00
N GLU A 548 10.17 1.30 9.49
CA GLU A 548 11.47 0.93 8.90
C GLU A 548 11.31 0.40 7.48
N VAL A 549 10.31 -0.46 7.26
CA VAL A 549 10.04 -1.11 5.97
C VAL A 549 9.55 -0.07 4.97
N PHE A 550 8.63 0.78 5.41
CA PHE A 550 8.12 1.88 4.61
C PHE A 550 9.25 2.85 4.22
N SER A 551 10.17 3.16 5.14
CA SER A 551 11.36 3.98 4.87
C SER A 551 12.26 3.36 3.80
N ARG A 552 12.54 2.04 3.87
CA ARG A 552 13.33 1.35 2.83
C ARG A 552 12.68 1.44 1.44
N LEU A 553 11.36 1.30 1.36
CA LEU A 553 10.65 1.45 0.08
C LEU A 553 10.78 2.87 -0.49
N VAL A 554 10.66 3.90 0.35
CA VAL A 554 10.84 5.30 -0.07
C VAL A 554 12.27 5.53 -0.56
N GLU A 555 13.29 5.08 0.20
CA GLU A 555 14.70 5.25 -0.18
C GLU A 555 15.07 4.49 -1.47
N MET A 556 14.51 3.31 -1.69
CA MET A 556 14.69 2.55 -2.92
C MET A 556 14.21 3.36 -4.14
N TYR A 557 12.98 3.89 -4.11
CA TYR A 557 12.47 4.66 -5.25
C TYR A 557 13.16 6.02 -5.41
N LYS A 558 13.59 6.67 -4.32
CA LYS A 558 14.45 7.87 -4.38
C LYS A 558 15.78 7.57 -5.09
N SER A 559 16.42 6.46 -4.73
CA SER A 559 17.70 6.03 -5.32
C SER A 559 17.56 5.77 -6.82
N ILE A 560 16.40 5.29 -7.29
CA ILE A 560 16.11 5.12 -8.71
C ILE A 560 15.99 6.46 -9.42
N VAL A 561 15.31 7.44 -8.83
CA VAL A 561 15.23 8.80 -9.42
C VAL A 561 16.63 9.38 -9.59
N VAL A 562 17.49 9.30 -8.56
CA VAL A 562 18.89 9.76 -8.64
C VAL A 562 19.66 9.00 -9.72
N PHE A 563 19.51 7.68 -9.80
CA PHE A 563 20.15 6.85 -10.82
C PHE A 563 19.70 7.22 -12.24
N LEU A 564 18.41 7.49 -12.46
CA LEU A 564 17.89 7.88 -13.78
C LEU A 564 18.37 9.28 -14.19
N LEU A 565 18.45 10.22 -13.25
CA LEU A 565 18.94 11.58 -13.49
C LEU A 565 20.46 11.62 -13.75
N THR A 566 21.24 10.78 -13.07
CA THR A 566 22.71 10.69 -13.26
C THR A 566 23.09 9.83 -14.47
N GLY A 567 22.46 8.66 -14.61
CA GLY A 567 22.77 7.63 -15.61
C GLY A 567 22.21 7.89 -17.01
N GLY A 568 21.23 8.80 -17.15
CA GLY A 568 20.60 9.14 -18.43
C GLY A 568 21.54 9.66 -19.52
N LYS A 569 22.77 10.09 -19.17
CA LYS A 569 23.80 10.53 -20.13
C LYS A 569 24.71 9.40 -20.64
N ALA A 570 24.77 8.25 -19.96
CA ALA A 570 25.71 7.16 -20.27
C ALA A 570 25.05 5.89 -20.82
N LEU A 571 23.77 5.64 -20.50
CA LEU A 571 23.01 4.48 -20.98
C LEU A 571 22.32 4.82 -22.31
N LEU A 572 22.57 4.01 -23.35
CA LEU A 572 21.93 4.05 -24.68
C LEU A 572 20.43 3.68 -24.61
N ILE A 573 19.63 4.34 -23.77
CA ILE A 573 18.17 4.11 -23.70
C ILE A 573 17.42 5.44 -23.83
N PRO A 574 17.36 6.06 -25.04
CA PRO A 574 16.67 7.33 -25.22
C PRO A 574 15.13 7.21 -25.27
N VAL A 575 14.58 6.04 -25.60
CA VAL A 575 13.17 5.93 -26.02
C VAL A 575 12.16 5.87 -24.86
N PHE A 576 12.59 5.47 -23.65
CA PHE A 576 11.68 5.27 -22.52
C PHE A 576 12.09 5.95 -21.20
N LEU A 577 13.21 6.69 -21.19
CA LEU A 577 13.74 7.32 -19.97
C LEU A 577 12.71 8.22 -19.28
N GLU A 578 12.00 9.06 -20.04
CA GLU A 578 10.95 9.93 -19.49
C GLU A 578 9.77 9.15 -18.89
N SER A 579 9.37 8.05 -19.53
CA SER A 579 8.32 7.17 -19.02
C SER A 579 8.72 6.53 -17.68
N TYR A 580 9.97 6.11 -17.55
CA TYR A 580 10.51 5.51 -16.34
C TYR A 580 10.64 6.51 -15.18
N ILE A 581 11.10 7.74 -15.47
CA ILE A 581 11.11 8.83 -14.48
C ILE A 581 9.68 9.13 -14.05
N SER A 582 8.74 9.26 -14.99
CA SER A 582 7.32 9.50 -14.67
C SER A 582 6.73 8.41 -13.79
N ALA A 583 6.97 7.14 -14.11
CA ALA A 583 6.47 6.01 -13.33
C ALA A 583 7.04 6.01 -11.90
N THR A 584 8.35 6.25 -11.76
CA THR A 584 8.99 6.27 -10.44
C THR A 584 8.46 7.42 -9.58
N LEU A 585 8.30 8.62 -10.15
CA LEU A 585 7.76 9.79 -9.45
C LEU A 585 6.30 9.62 -9.04
N LYS A 586 5.44 9.07 -9.93
CA LYS A 586 4.04 8.77 -9.61
C LYS A 586 3.91 7.74 -8.49
N LEU A 587 4.82 6.77 -8.43
CA LEU A 587 4.82 5.79 -7.34
C LEU A 587 5.27 6.42 -6.02
N LEU A 588 6.31 7.27 -6.04
CA LEU A 588 6.70 8.07 -4.88
C LEU A 588 5.55 8.98 -4.41
N GLU A 589 4.79 9.58 -5.33
CA GLU A 589 3.59 10.38 -5.00
C GLU A 589 2.52 9.51 -4.31
N LYS A 590 2.33 8.28 -4.78
CA LYS A 590 1.41 7.31 -4.14
C LYS A 590 1.87 6.97 -2.73
N LEU A 591 3.15 6.66 -2.52
CA LEU A 591 3.72 6.42 -1.18
C LEU A 591 3.57 7.66 -0.29
N HIS A 592 3.82 8.85 -0.82
CA HIS A 592 3.63 10.10 -0.09
C HIS A 592 2.18 10.27 0.39
N LYS A 593 1.18 9.99 -0.47
CA LYS A 593 -0.25 10.02 -0.10
C LYS A 593 -0.61 8.98 0.97
N VAL A 594 0.04 7.82 0.98
CA VAL A 594 -0.11 6.83 2.06
C VAL A 594 0.49 7.36 3.37
N ASN A 595 1.70 7.94 3.31
CA ASN A 595 2.37 8.50 4.47
C ASN A 595 1.60 9.67 5.10
N GLN A 596 0.90 10.48 4.30
CA GLN A 596 0.02 11.54 4.82
C GLN A 596 -1.12 11.01 5.70
N LYS A 597 -1.49 9.73 5.56
CA LYS A 597 -2.55 9.10 6.37
C LYS A 597 -1.99 8.32 7.55
N ALA A 598 -0.85 7.65 7.36
CA ALA A 598 -0.29 6.71 8.34
C ALA A 598 0.84 7.32 9.20
N HIS A 599 1.44 8.42 8.75
CA HIS A 599 2.54 9.12 9.42
C HIS A 599 3.73 8.20 9.77
N HIS A 600 4.09 7.28 8.86
CA HIS A 600 5.20 6.33 9.06
C HIS A 600 6.56 7.01 9.16
N VAL A 601 6.81 8.01 8.31
CA VAL A 601 8.07 8.76 8.23
C VAL A 601 7.80 10.26 8.16
N GLU A 602 8.79 11.06 8.56
CA GLU A 602 8.72 12.52 8.43
C GLU A 602 8.68 12.95 6.95
N TYR A 603 8.08 14.12 6.69
CA TYR A 603 7.99 14.69 5.34
C TYR A 603 9.38 14.83 4.68
N ASN A 604 10.39 15.19 5.47
CA ASN A 604 11.75 15.42 5.02
C ASN A 604 12.43 14.16 4.46
N CYS A 605 11.99 12.97 4.85
CA CYS A 605 12.51 11.71 4.31
C CYS A 605 12.24 11.57 2.81
N PHE A 606 11.24 12.27 2.27
CA PHE A 606 10.95 12.24 0.83
C PHE A 606 11.86 13.16 -0.01
N TYR A 607 12.59 14.10 0.62
CA TYR A 607 13.50 14.98 -0.10
C TYR A 607 14.64 14.20 -0.76
N ILE A 608 15.01 14.63 -1.96
CA ILE A 608 16.21 14.16 -2.66
C ILE A 608 17.24 15.31 -2.61
N PRO A 609 18.25 15.23 -1.73
CA PRO A 609 19.18 16.34 -1.48
C PRO A 609 19.93 16.80 -2.74
N ASP A 610 20.31 15.85 -3.60
CA ASP A 610 21.17 16.12 -4.76
C ASP A 610 20.44 16.76 -5.95
N ILE A 611 19.11 16.96 -5.90
CA ILE A 611 18.34 17.48 -7.05
C ILE A 611 18.89 18.81 -7.57
N THR A 612 19.27 19.73 -6.68
CA THR A 612 19.79 21.06 -7.03
C THR A 612 21.09 20.99 -7.85
N SER A 613 21.86 19.91 -7.70
CA SER A 613 23.10 19.66 -8.45
C SER A 613 22.86 18.93 -9.78
N LEU A 614 21.78 18.15 -9.86
CA LEU A 614 21.50 17.23 -10.97
C LEU A 614 20.63 17.88 -12.06
N VAL A 615 19.74 18.79 -11.68
CA VAL A 615 18.76 19.41 -12.57
C VAL A 615 18.76 20.92 -12.40
N ASP A 616 18.69 21.64 -13.52
CA ASP A 616 18.42 23.08 -13.51
C ASP A 616 16.95 23.32 -13.13
N ILE A 617 16.74 23.68 -11.87
CA ILE A 617 15.42 23.94 -11.30
C ILE A 617 14.75 25.16 -11.96
N GLN A 618 15.54 26.15 -12.42
CA GLN A 618 14.98 27.35 -13.06
C GLN A 618 14.33 26.97 -14.39
N GLU A 619 15.01 26.19 -15.23
CA GLU A 619 14.44 25.70 -16.48
C GLU A 619 13.25 24.77 -16.28
N ASP A 620 13.32 23.86 -15.30
CA ASP A 620 12.24 22.92 -15.00
C ASP A 620 10.97 23.66 -14.51
N TYR A 621 11.15 24.68 -13.66
CA TYR A 621 10.05 25.54 -13.21
C TYR A 621 9.40 26.28 -14.37
N LEU A 622 10.18 26.86 -15.29
CA LEU A 622 9.65 27.56 -16.46
C LEU A 622 8.84 26.61 -17.36
N LYS A 623 9.32 25.38 -17.59
CA LYS A 623 8.59 24.34 -18.34
C LYS A 623 7.27 23.98 -17.65
N TRP A 624 7.30 23.80 -16.32
CA TRP A 624 6.10 23.50 -15.53
C TRP A 624 5.08 24.64 -15.57
N PHE A 625 5.52 25.88 -15.35
CA PHE A 625 4.69 27.07 -15.36
C PHE A 625 4.01 27.27 -16.72
N LEU A 626 4.77 27.15 -17.83
CA LEU A 626 4.24 27.25 -19.19
C LEU A 626 3.23 26.14 -19.50
N SER A 627 3.48 24.90 -19.03
CA SER A 627 2.55 23.78 -19.23
C SER A 627 1.20 24.01 -18.54
N LYS A 628 1.18 24.70 -17.40
CA LYS A 628 -0.02 25.02 -16.61
C LYS A 628 -0.74 26.29 -17.06
N ALA A 629 -0.06 27.17 -17.78
CA ALA A 629 -0.61 28.43 -18.27
C ALA A 629 -1.38 28.29 -19.61
N GLU A 630 -1.52 27.08 -20.16
CA GLU A 630 -2.21 26.77 -21.43
C GLU A 630 -1.73 27.60 -22.65
N ILE A 631 -0.52 28.17 -22.60
CA ILE A 631 0.06 28.91 -23.72
C ILE A 631 0.56 27.90 -24.75
N LYS A 632 -0.29 27.52 -25.70
CA LYS A 632 0.11 26.76 -26.90
C LYS A 632 1.09 27.61 -27.73
N MET A 633 2.39 27.45 -27.51
CA MET A 633 3.38 27.91 -28.48
C MET A 633 3.23 27.10 -29.77
N GLN A 634 3.29 27.78 -30.92
CA GLN A 634 3.28 27.20 -32.27
C GLN A 634 4.62 26.50 -32.61
N SER A 635 5.13 25.67 -31.71
CA SER A 635 6.23 24.74 -31.98
C SER A 635 5.66 23.32 -31.97
N PRO A 636 6.25 22.37 -32.73
CA PRO A 636 5.74 21.01 -32.79
C PRO A 636 5.65 20.40 -31.38
N PRO A 637 4.74 19.45 -31.14
CA PRO A 637 4.53 18.87 -29.82
C PRO A 637 5.79 18.10 -29.43
N VAL A 638 6.71 18.76 -28.73
CA VAL A 638 7.74 18.07 -27.97
C VAL A 638 6.97 17.24 -26.94
N GLN A 639 7.22 15.94 -26.95
CA GLN A 639 6.60 14.95 -26.06
C GLN A 639 6.53 15.48 -24.62
N ASN A 640 5.48 15.09 -23.89
CA ASN A 640 5.19 15.43 -22.48
C ASN A 640 6.43 15.28 -21.59
N SER A 641 7.29 16.29 -21.55
CA SER A 641 8.48 16.30 -20.71
C SER A 641 8.03 16.31 -19.24
N VAL A 642 8.52 15.36 -18.47
CA VAL A 642 8.20 15.23 -17.04
C VAL A 642 8.89 16.37 -16.30
N THR A 643 8.12 17.20 -15.60
CA THR A 643 8.65 18.27 -14.77
C THR A 643 8.71 17.81 -13.31
N LEU A 644 9.88 17.95 -12.68
CA LEU A 644 10.07 17.60 -11.27
C LEU A 644 9.30 18.56 -10.36
N CYS A 645 9.13 19.82 -10.79
CA CYS A 645 8.31 20.83 -10.12
C CYS A 645 6.84 20.42 -9.94
N ALA A 646 6.35 19.42 -10.68
CA ALA A 646 5.01 18.85 -10.46
C ALA A 646 4.92 18.01 -9.18
N TYR A 647 6.05 17.66 -8.56
CA TYR A 647 6.15 16.83 -7.36
C TYR A 647 6.88 17.60 -6.23
N PRO A 648 6.24 18.53 -5.50
CA PRO A 648 6.93 19.37 -4.52
C PRO A 648 7.56 18.61 -3.35
N PHE A 649 7.04 17.43 -3.01
CA PHE A 649 7.49 16.65 -1.85
C PHE A 649 8.89 16.04 -2.01
N ILE A 650 9.43 15.98 -3.24
CA ILE A 650 10.82 15.53 -3.49
C ILE A 650 11.83 16.68 -3.40
N LEU A 651 11.36 17.93 -3.49
CA LEU A 651 12.21 19.12 -3.50
C LEU A 651 12.48 19.58 -2.08
N ASN A 652 13.75 19.79 -1.75
CA ASN A 652 14.13 20.38 -0.48
C ASN A 652 13.83 21.89 -0.43
N ALA A 653 13.96 22.49 0.75
CA ALA A 653 13.67 23.91 0.96
C ALA A 653 14.53 24.83 0.06
N GLN A 654 15.79 24.45 -0.20
CA GLN A 654 16.69 25.20 -1.09
C GLN A 654 16.19 25.21 -2.54
N ALA A 655 15.78 24.05 -3.08
CA ALA A 655 15.25 23.95 -4.43
C ALA A 655 13.97 24.78 -4.60
N LYS A 656 13.06 24.70 -3.62
CA LYS A 656 11.82 25.48 -3.65
C LYS A 656 12.09 26.99 -3.54
N ALA A 657 13.08 27.41 -2.75
CA ALA A 657 13.49 28.81 -2.70
C ALA A 657 13.98 29.31 -4.05
N THR A 658 14.78 28.52 -4.78
CA THR A 658 15.17 28.85 -6.15
C THR A 658 13.96 29.00 -7.07
N MET A 659 12.95 28.12 -6.96
CA MET A 659 11.72 28.24 -7.75
C MET A 659 10.95 29.54 -7.46
N LEU A 660 10.84 29.92 -6.19
CA LEU A 660 10.18 31.18 -5.81
C LEU A 660 10.95 32.40 -6.31
N GLN A 661 12.28 32.37 -6.24
CA GLN A 661 13.14 33.42 -6.80
C GLN A 661 12.95 33.56 -8.31
N THR A 662 12.93 32.45 -9.05
CA THR A 662 12.65 32.45 -10.49
C THR A 662 11.24 32.95 -10.80
N ASP A 663 10.23 32.59 -10.00
CA ASP A 663 8.87 33.11 -10.16
C ASP A 663 8.81 34.62 -9.92
N ALA A 664 9.49 35.12 -8.89
CA ALA A 664 9.57 36.54 -8.58
C ALA A 664 10.25 37.32 -9.71
N GLU A 665 11.41 36.86 -10.19
CA GLU A 665 12.10 37.46 -11.34
C GLU A 665 11.23 37.46 -12.60
N LEU A 666 10.55 36.36 -12.89
CA LEU A 666 9.65 36.25 -14.04
C LEU A 666 8.50 37.24 -13.95
N GLN A 667 7.84 37.31 -12.80
CA GLN A 667 6.74 38.25 -12.55
C GLN A 667 7.21 39.71 -12.59
N MET A 668 8.41 40.03 -12.06
CA MET A 668 9.04 41.34 -12.20
C MET A 668 9.27 41.71 -13.67
N GLN A 669 9.85 40.80 -14.46
CA GLN A 669 10.08 41.03 -15.88
C GLN A 669 8.77 41.23 -16.66
N MET A 670 7.72 40.47 -16.31
CA MET A 670 6.39 40.65 -16.90
C MET A 670 5.79 42.01 -16.56
N ALA A 671 5.91 42.47 -15.31
CA ALA A 671 5.43 43.79 -14.88
C ALA A 671 6.18 44.93 -15.58
N VAL A 672 7.51 44.83 -15.70
CA VAL A 672 8.34 45.81 -16.43
C VAL A 672 7.98 45.84 -17.91
N ARG A 673 7.81 44.68 -18.56
CA ARG A 673 7.37 44.62 -19.97
C ARG A 673 5.97 45.20 -20.14
N GLY A 674 5.05 44.95 -19.21
CA GLY A 674 3.71 45.54 -19.20
C GLY A 674 3.75 47.07 -19.12
N ALA A 675 4.54 47.61 -18.18
CA ALA A 675 4.74 49.06 -18.05
C ALA A 675 5.39 49.68 -19.30
N ASN A 676 6.39 49.01 -19.89
CA ASN A 676 7.02 49.48 -21.13
C ASN A 676 6.07 49.46 -22.33
N LEU A 677 5.22 48.44 -22.45
CA LEU A 677 4.18 48.38 -23.49
C LEU A 677 3.12 49.47 -23.27
N HIS A 678 2.70 49.69 -22.02
CA HIS A 678 1.80 50.80 -21.68
C HIS A 678 2.44 52.15 -22.04
N ASN A 679 3.70 52.37 -21.68
CA ASN A 679 4.43 53.60 -22.01
C ASN A 679 4.56 53.81 -23.51
N MET A 680 4.85 52.75 -24.27
CA MET A 680 4.88 52.79 -25.72
C MET A 680 3.50 53.17 -26.28
N PHE A 681 2.42 52.62 -25.71
CA PHE A 681 1.05 52.95 -26.08
C PHE A 681 0.68 54.40 -25.73
N MET A 682 1.03 54.91 -24.55
CA MET A 682 0.76 56.29 -24.12
C MET A 682 1.57 57.30 -24.95
N LEU A 683 2.79 56.94 -25.34
CA LEU A 683 3.60 57.74 -26.28
C LEU A 683 2.96 57.80 -27.67
N LEU A 684 2.33 56.71 -28.13
CA LEU A 684 1.61 56.64 -29.41
C LEU A 684 0.24 57.36 -29.37
N THR A 685 -0.39 57.51 -28.19
CA THR A 685 -1.71 58.13 -28.01
C THR A 685 -1.67 59.60 -27.58
N LEU A 686 -0.48 60.23 -27.54
CA LEU A 686 -0.26 61.66 -27.22
C LEU A 686 -0.67 62.10 -25.80
N GLU A 687 -0.69 61.18 -24.83
CA GLU A 687 -0.88 61.47 -23.40
C GLU A 687 0.39 61.15 -22.58
N PRO A 688 1.49 61.92 -22.75
CA PRO A 688 2.80 61.61 -22.13
C PRO A 688 2.85 61.81 -20.60
N LEU A 689 1.80 62.34 -19.98
CA LEU A 689 1.72 62.56 -18.53
C LEU A 689 1.30 61.29 -17.77
N LEU A 690 0.87 60.23 -18.46
CA LEU A 690 0.41 58.96 -17.86
C LEU A 690 1.44 57.82 -17.99
N VAL A 691 2.70 58.16 -18.29
CA VAL A 691 3.81 57.19 -18.37
C VAL A 691 4.04 56.56 -16.99
N GLN A 692 4.04 55.24 -16.94
CA GLN A 692 4.31 54.46 -15.73
C GLN A 692 5.81 54.23 -15.55
N ASN A 693 6.30 54.31 -14.31
CA ASN A 693 7.68 53.95 -14.00
C ASN A 693 7.86 52.42 -14.09
N PRO A 694 8.92 51.90 -14.74
CA PRO A 694 9.23 50.47 -14.76
C PRO A 694 9.69 49.93 -13.40
N PHE A 695 10.09 50.80 -12.46
CA PHE A 695 10.48 50.44 -11.10
C PHE A 695 9.43 50.87 -10.08
N LEU A 696 9.35 50.13 -8.97
CA LEU A 696 8.65 50.56 -7.77
C LEU A 696 9.60 51.41 -6.95
N VAL A 697 9.42 52.74 -6.95
CA VAL A 697 10.33 53.67 -6.28
C VAL A 697 9.69 54.16 -5.00
N LEU A 698 10.33 53.90 -3.85
CA LEU A 698 9.87 54.38 -2.54
C LEU A 698 10.78 55.53 -2.07
N HIS A 699 10.19 56.70 -1.86
CA HIS A 699 10.85 57.86 -1.27
C HIS A 699 10.55 57.93 0.22
N VAL A 700 11.58 57.77 1.04
CA VAL A 700 11.43 57.67 2.50
C VAL A 700 12.46 58.52 3.25
N ARG A 701 12.07 59.05 4.41
CA ARG A 701 12.97 59.77 5.33
C ARG A 701 13.27 58.89 6.54
N ARG A 702 14.52 58.86 7.02
CA ARG A 702 14.93 58.07 8.20
C ARG A 702 14.06 58.38 9.42
N ASP A 703 13.79 59.66 9.68
CA ASP A 703 13.03 60.11 10.86
C ASP A 703 11.52 59.78 10.81
N HIS A 704 11.00 59.37 9.65
CA HIS A 704 9.56 59.20 9.40
C HIS A 704 9.27 57.94 8.58
N LEU A 705 10.09 56.89 8.73
CA LEU A 705 10.16 55.71 7.88
C LEU A 705 8.80 55.04 7.69
N VAL A 706 8.12 54.76 8.80
CA VAL A 706 6.82 54.11 8.85
C VAL A 706 5.73 54.91 8.12
N SER A 707 5.66 56.22 8.39
CA SER A 707 4.61 57.09 7.84
C SER A 707 4.77 57.34 6.34
N ASP A 708 6.01 57.47 5.86
CA ASP A 708 6.30 57.65 4.44
C ASP A 708 6.09 56.32 3.69
N ALA A 709 6.49 55.18 4.26
CA ALA A 709 6.24 53.86 3.69
C ALA A 709 4.73 53.56 3.55
N LEU A 710 3.93 53.90 4.57
CA LEU A 710 2.46 53.80 4.51
C LEU A 710 1.87 54.62 3.36
N ARG A 711 2.29 55.89 3.23
CA ARG A 711 1.78 56.78 2.19
C ARG A 711 2.09 56.24 0.80
N GLU A 712 3.33 55.84 0.55
CA GLU A 712 3.77 55.38 -0.77
C GLU A 712 3.14 54.03 -1.14
N LEU A 713 3.14 53.04 -0.24
CA LEU A 713 2.66 51.68 -0.55
C LEU A 713 1.14 51.59 -0.72
N THR A 714 0.37 52.52 -0.14
CA THR A 714 -1.10 52.55 -0.31
C THR A 714 -1.51 53.08 -1.68
N ILE A 715 -0.64 53.81 -2.38
CA ILE A 715 -0.93 54.43 -3.68
C ILE A 715 -0.81 53.42 -4.84
N TYR A 716 0.02 52.38 -4.68
CA TYR A 716 0.36 51.45 -5.75
C TYR A 716 -0.66 50.32 -5.96
N ASN A 717 -0.89 50.00 -7.24
CA ASN A 717 -1.74 48.86 -7.63
C ASN A 717 -0.97 47.53 -7.55
N ASP A 718 -1.69 46.41 -7.58
CA ASP A 718 -1.15 45.05 -7.47
C ASP A 718 -0.02 44.75 -8.47
N VAL A 719 -0.11 45.30 -9.70
CA VAL A 719 0.90 45.11 -10.75
C VAL A 719 2.17 45.94 -10.47
N ASP A 720 2.01 47.11 -9.84
CA ASP A 720 3.12 48.00 -9.51
C ASP A 720 3.97 47.45 -8.35
N LEU A 721 3.34 46.80 -7.37
CA LEU A 721 4.04 46.16 -6.26
C LEU A 721 4.93 44.99 -6.68
N LYS A 722 4.70 44.44 -7.88
CA LYS A 722 5.50 43.35 -8.45
C LYS A 722 6.67 43.83 -9.31
N LYS A 723 6.84 45.15 -9.47
CA LYS A 723 8.00 45.74 -10.16
C LYS A 723 9.25 45.64 -9.28
N PRO A 724 10.46 45.67 -9.86
CA PRO A 724 11.68 45.72 -9.07
C PRO A 724 11.69 46.94 -8.14
N LEU A 725 11.96 46.70 -6.85
CA LEU A 725 11.94 47.72 -5.80
C LEU A 725 13.22 48.55 -5.85
N LYS A 726 13.06 49.87 -5.69
CA LYS A 726 14.15 50.82 -5.50
C LYS A 726 13.81 51.76 -4.35
N VAL A 727 14.66 51.78 -3.33
CA VAL A 727 14.45 52.65 -2.16
C VAL A 727 15.39 53.85 -2.22
N ILE A 728 14.86 55.04 -1.98
CA ILE A 728 15.61 56.30 -1.98
C ILE A 728 15.38 56.99 -0.64
N PHE A 729 16.45 57.14 0.15
CA PHE A 729 16.45 57.99 1.34
C PHE A 729 16.62 59.45 0.92
N ASP A 730 15.65 60.28 1.29
CA ASP A 730 15.68 61.69 0.92
C ASP A 730 16.92 62.38 1.51
N ARG A 731 17.66 63.11 0.66
CA ARG A 731 18.91 63.83 0.96
C ARG A 731 20.17 62.96 1.07
N GLU A 732 20.13 61.70 0.67
CA GLU A 732 21.31 60.82 0.59
C GLU A 732 21.66 60.50 -0.88
N GLU A 733 22.92 60.71 -1.29
CA GLU A 733 23.43 60.28 -2.61
C GLU A 733 23.88 58.82 -2.56
N ALA A 734 22.94 57.89 -2.38
CA ALA A 734 23.22 56.45 -2.44
C ALA A 734 22.64 55.83 -3.73
N VAL A 735 23.47 55.05 -4.43
CA VAL A 735 23.02 54.23 -5.56
C VAL A 735 22.51 52.90 -5.00
N ASP A 736 21.21 52.68 -5.09
CA ASP A 736 20.60 51.43 -4.63
C ASP A 736 21.05 50.24 -5.51
N ALA A 737 22.02 49.48 -4.98
CA ALA A 737 22.50 48.21 -5.50
C ALA A 737 22.04 47.02 -4.63
N GLY A 738 20.97 47.18 -3.85
CA GLY A 738 20.42 46.15 -2.95
C GLY A 738 20.76 46.30 -1.46
N GLY A 739 21.77 47.10 -1.12
CA GLY A 739 22.12 47.39 0.28
C GLY A 739 21.10 48.32 0.96
N VAL A 740 20.60 49.33 0.23
CA VAL A 740 19.63 50.31 0.74
C VAL A 740 18.25 49.67 0.95
N THR A 741 17.83 48.79 0.04
CA THR A 741 16.59 48.00 0.20
C THR A 741 16.66 47.07 1.42
N LYS A 742 17.79 46.39 1.64
CA LYS A 742 18.01 45.56 2.83
C LYS A 742 17.92 46.39 4.12
N GLU A 743 18.58 47.56 4.15
CA GLU A 743 18.52 48.48 5.28
C GLU A 743 17.09 48.95 5.58
N PHE A 744 16.35 49.30 4.53
CA PHE A 744 14.95 49.71 4.64
C PHE A 744 14.08 48.64 5.30
N PHE A 745 14.17 47.37 4.87
CA PHE A 745 13.36 46.29 5.47
C PHE A 745 13.73 46.03 6.93
N LEU A 746 15.03 46.01 7.26
CA LEU A 746 15.48 45.78 8.63
C LEU A 746 15.02 46.88 9.60
N LEU A 747 15.14 48.15 9.20
CA LEU A 747 14.70 49.28 10.03
C LEU A 747 13.17 49.31 10.18
N LEU A 748 12.45 49.16 9.06
CA LEU A 748 11.00 49.28 9.05
C LEU A 748 10.34 48.15 9.85
N LEU A 749 10.79 46.90 9.67
CA LEU A 749 10.20 45.76 10.39
C LEU A 749 10.59 45.75 11.87
N LYS A 750 11.79 46.22 12.23
CA LYS A 750 12.17 46.39 13.64
C LYS A 750 11.27 47.41 14.34
N GLU A 751 10.96 48.54 13.70
CA GLU A 751 10.08 49.57 14.24
C GLU A 751 8.62 49.08 14.31
N LEU A 752 8.10 48.46 13.24
CA LEU A 752 6.71 47.98 13.17
C LEU A 752 6.40 46.80 14.10
N MET A 753 7.40 45.99 14.45
CA MET A 753 7.24 44.84 15.34
C MET A 753 7.44 45.19 16.82
N ASP A 754 7.79 46.44 17.14
CA ASP A 754 7.95 46.89 18.51
C ASP A 754 6.60 46.78 19.27
N PRO A 755 6.55 46.08 20.41
CA PRO A 755 5.35 45.97 21.24
C PRO A 755 4.73 47.33 21.65
N VAL A 756 5.51 48.42 21.62
CA VAL A 756 5.04 49.79 21.94
C VAL A 756 3.89 50.25 21.02
N TYR A 757 3.81 49.76 19.78
CA TYR A 757 2.70 50.08 18.87
C TYR A 757 1.40 49.33 19.21
N GLY A 758 1.44 48.34 20.10
CA GLY A 758 0.26 47.59 20.53
C GLY A 758 -0.38 46.71 19.44
N MET A 759 0.32 46.47 18.33
CA MET A 759 -0.14 45.62 17.23
C MET A 759 0.02 44.12 17.55
N PHE A 760 1.10 43.78 18.23
CA PHE A 760 1.46 42.41 18.60
C PHE A 760 1.66 42.28 20.12
N THR A 761 1.26 41.14 20.67
CA THR A 761 1.50 40.76 22.05
C THR A 761 2.77 39.91 22.12
N HIS A 762 3.67 40.25 23.05
CA HIS A 762 4.90 39.51 23.30
C HIS A 762 4.69 38.42 24.35
N TYR A 763 5.07 37.19 24.02
CA TYR A 763 5.01 36.03 24.91
C TYR A 763 6.40 35.79 25.52
N PRO A 764 6.62 36.11 26.81
CA PRO A 764 7.96 36.09 27.41
C PRO A 764 8.57 34.69 27.57
N GLU A 765 7.74 33.63 27.58
CA GLU A 765 8.23 32.24 27.69
C GLU A 765 8.85 31.73 26.38
N SER A 766 8.31 32.16 25.23
CA SER A 766 8.71 31.72 23.90
C SER A 766 9.51 32.77 23.12
N ASN A 767 9.55 34.03 23.61
CA ASN A 767 10.06 35.21 22.89
C ASN A 767 9.44 35.38 21.50
N LEU A 768 8.15 35.01 21.37
CA LEU A 768 7.39 35.14 20.13
C LEU A 768 6.34 36.25 20.22
N LEU A 769 5.98 36.77 19.06
CA LEU A 769 4.96 37.77 18.86
C LEU A 769 3.71 37.12 18.25
N TRP A 770 2.53 37.53 18.71
CA TRP A 770 1.26 37.16 18.10
C TRP A 770 0.32 38.37 18.01
N PHE A 771 -0.65 38.34 17.09
CA PHE A 771 -1.61 39.43 16.93
C PHE A 771 -2.33 39.75 18.23
N SER A 772 -2.42 41.03 18.58
CA SER A 772 -3.15 41.47 19.77
C SER A 772 -4.66 41.35 19.55
N ASP A 773 -5.35 40.68 20.48
CA ASP A 773 -6.80 40.48 20.48
C ASP A 773 -7.57 41.82 20.62
N LYS A 774 -6.95 42.82 21.28
CA LYS A 774 -7.48 44.19 21.38
C LYS A 774 -6.43 45.19 20.93
N CYS A 775 -6.59 45.67 19.70
CA CYS A 775 -5.73 46.67 19.09
C CYS A 775 -6.53 47.94 18.76
N PHE A 776 -5.95 49.12 19.03
CA PHE A 776 -6.54 50.43 18.68
C PHE A 776 -6.02 50.97 17.34
N VAL A 777 -5.16 50.22 16.66
CA VAL A 777 -4.54 50.60 15.38
C VAL A 777 -5.45 50.18 14.21
N GLU A 778 -5.51 51.01 13.17
CA GLU A 778 -6.32 50.73 11.98
C GLU A 778 -5.86 49.47 11.21
N HIS A 779 -6.81 48.74 10.60
CA HIS A 779 -6.55 47.52 9.82
C HIS A 779 -5.52 47.70 8.69
N ASN A 780 -5.37 48.93 8.18
CA ASN A 780 -4.42 49.28 7.11
C ASN A 780 -2.96 48.99 7.50
N TRP A 781 -2.63 49.07 8.79
CA TRP A 781 -1.28 48.80 9.28
C TRP A 781 -0.91 47.32 9.17
N PHE A 782 -1.83 46.42 9.51
CA PHE A 782 -1.63 44.99 9.34
C PHE A 782 -1.50 44.62 7.86
N HIS A 783 -2.31 45.25 7.00
CA HIS A 783 -2.17 45.11 5.55
C HIS A 783 -0.79 45.54 5.05
N LEU A 784 -0.27 46.67 5.54
CA LEU A 784 1.07 47.15 5.19
C LEU A 784 2.15 46.14 5.61
N ILE A 785 2.13 45.67 6.87
CA ILE A 785 3.13 44.70 7.34
C ILE A 785 3.11 43.45 6.46
N GLY A 786 1.92 43.00 6.05
CA GLY A 786 1.76 41.93 5.07
C GLY A 786 2.48 42.23 3.75
N ILE A 787 2.24 43.40 3.15
CA ILE A 787 2.90 43.85 1.90
C ILE A 787 4.42 43.88 2.08
N VAL A 788 4.92 44.46 3.17
CA VAL A 788 6.35 44.60 3.45
C VAL A 788 7.01 43.23 3.63
N CYS A 789 6.37 42.31 4.36
CA CYS A 789 6.85 40.93 4.48
C CYS A 789 6.88 40.21 3.13
N GLY A 790 5.86 40.39 2.28
CA GLY A 790 5.84 39.87 0.93
C GLY A 790 6.96 40.46 0.06
N LEU A 791 7.15 41.79 0.09
CA LEU A 791 8.23 42.45 -0.66
C LEU A 791 9.62 41.98 -0.22
N ALA A 792 9.84 41.73 1.08
CA ALA A 792 11.11 41.22 1.58
C ALA A 792 11.44 39.85 0.95
N ILE A 793 10.50 38.91 0.95
CA ILE A 793 10.66 37.57 0.34
C ILE A 793 10.87 37.69 -1.17
N TYR A 794 10.06 38.51 -1.83
CA TYR A 794 10.09 38.70 -3.28
C TYR A 794 11.41 39.33 -3.77
N ASN A 795 12.08 40.10 -2.91
CA ASN A 795 13.42 40.65 -3.14
C ASN A 795 14.55 39.82 -2.49
N SER A 796 14.28 38.56 -2.10
CA SER A 796 15.26 37.65 -1.47
C SER A 796 15.98 38.22 -0.23
N THR A 797 15.28 39.06 0.55
CA THR A 797 15.80 39.64 1.79
C THR A 797 15.30 38.83 2.99
N VAL A 798 16.23 38.27 3.76
CA VAL A 798 15.93 37.56 5.01
C VAL A 798 15.63 38.58 6.10
N VAL A 799 14.53 38.38 6.83
CA VAL A 799 14.15 39.24 7.95
C VAL A 799 13.79 38.38 9.15
N ASP A 800 14.33 38.77 10.31
CA ASP A 800 14.07 38.09 11.57
C ASP A 800 12.68 38.42 12.13
N LEU A 801 11.68 37.65 11.67
CA LEU A 801 10.32 37.75 12.17
C LEU A 801 10.10 36.78 13.33
N HIS A 802 9.81 37.32 14.51
CA HIS A 802 9.56 36.57 15.74
C HIS A 802 8.15 35.96 15.81
N PHE A 803 7.62 35.45 14.68
CA PHE A 803 6.30 34.81 14.64
C PHE A 803 6.38 33.28 14.79
N PRO A 804 5.39 32.65 15.45
CA PRO A 804 5.27 31.19 15.51
C PRO A 804 4.99 30.54 14.14
N LEU A 805 5.31 29.25 14.01
CA LEU A 805 5.04 28.44 12.80
C LEU A 805 3.58 28.52 12.32
N VAL A 806 2.64 28.68 13.24
CA VAL A 806 1.20 28.78 12.96
C VAL A 806 0.83 29.93 12.03
N LEU A 807 1.60 31.03 12.00
CA LEU A 807 1.38 32.11 11.04
C LEU A 807 1.51 31.59 9.61
N TYR A 808 2.59 30.85 9.35
CA TYR A 808 2.89 30.28 8.04
C TYR A 808 1.94 29.14 7.68
N LYS A 809 1.46 28.37 8.67
CA LYS A 809 0.37 27.40 8.47
C LYS A 809 -0.89 28.10 7.97
N LYS A 810 -1.31 29.18 8.63
CA LYS A 810 -2.50 29.95 8.22
C LYS A 810 -2.33 30.56 6.83
N LEU A 811 -1.14 31.08 6.48
CA LEU A 811 -0.88 31.62 5.14
C LEU A 811 -0.99 30.57 4.02
N LEU A 812 -0.72 29.30 4.35
CA LEU A 812 -0.83 28.14 3.46
C LEU A 812 -2.16 27.39 3.59
N ASP A 813 -3.13 27.94 4.33
CA ASP A 813 -4.44 27.33 4.58
C ASP A 813 -4.38 25.97 5.31
N VAL A 814 -3.37 25.78 6.16
CA VAL A 814 -3.18 24.61 7.03
C VAL A 814 -3.76 24.90 8.42
N CYS A 815 -4.56 23.97 8.94
CA CYS A 815 -5.17 24.11 10.26
C CYS A 815 -4.12 24.06 11.41
N PRO A 816 -4.22 24.94 12.42
CA PRO A 816 -3.40 24.86 13.63
C PRO A 816 -3.64 23.57 14.42
N VAL A 817 -2.60 23.06 15.06
CA VAL A 817 -2.62 21.89 15.95
C VAL A 817 -2.19 22.27 17.37
N LEU A 818 -2.37 21.39 18.34
CA LEU A 818 -2.01 21.66 19.74
C LEU A 818 -0.52 21.98 19.93
N ASP A 819 0.36 21.39 19.11
CA ASP A 819 1.80 21.70 19.15
C ASP A 819 2.11 23.15 18.76
N ASP A 820 1.27 23.79 17.94
CA ASP A 820 1.42 25.22 17.62
C ASP A 820 1.16 26.11 18.83
N LEU A 821 0.24 25.70 19.71
CA LEU A 821 0.01 26.41 20.96
C LEU A 821 1.14 26.16 21.96
N LYS A 822 1.75 24.96 21.96
CA LYS A 822 2.94 24.69 22.78
C LYS A 822 4.14 25.54 22.37
N GLU A 823 4.24 25.88 21.08
CA GLU A 823 5.26 26.82 20.57
C GLU A 823 4.98 28.25 21.02
N LEU A 824 3.74 28.73 20.88
CA LEU A 824 3.36 30.09 21.26
C LEU A 824 3.34 30.33 22.78
N SER A 825 2.59 29.49 23.51
CA SER A 825 2.39 29.53 24.97
C SER A 825 2.61 28.13 25.56
N PRO A 826 3.86 27.78 25.91
CA PRO A 826 4.21 26.44 26.37
C PRO A 826 3.39 25.97 27.58
N THR A 827 3.10 26.87 28.51
CA THR A 827 2.35 26.56 29.73
C THR A 827 0.88 26.22 29.43
N GLU A 828 0.21 26.99 28.58
CA GLU A 828 -1.16 26.71 28.15
C GLU A 828 -1.24 25.42 27.32
N GLY A 829 -0.33 25.26 26.35
CA GLY A 829 -0.31 24.07 25.49
C GLY A 829 -0.07 22.77 26.27
N ARG A 830 0.79 22.79 27.29
CA ARG A 830 1.01 21.62 28.18
C ARG A 830 -0.21 21.31 29.05
N SER A 831 -0.92 22.34 29.52
CA SER A 831 -2.11 22.17 30.35
C SER A 831 -3.26 21.52 29.55
N LEU A 832 -3.45 21.93 28.29
CA LEU A 832 -4.42 21.29 27.40
C LEU A 832 -4.01 19.87 26.97
N GLN A 833 -2.70 19.61 26.82
CA GLN A 833 -2.22 18.24 26.60
C GLN A 833 -2.52 17.34 27.80
N GLN A 834 -2.31 17.84 29.03
CA GLN A 834 -2.64 17.10 30.26
C GLN A 834 -4.14 16.76 30.34
N LEU A 835 -5.02 17.65 29.87
CA LEU A 835 -6.46 17.36 29.78
C LEU A 835 -6.78 16.22 28.81
N LEU A 836 -6.07 16.13 27.68
CA LEU A 836 -6.25 15.05 26.70
C LEU A 836 -5.66 13.72 27.18
N ASP A 837 -4.54 13.77 27.88
CA ASP A 837 -3.81 12.59 28.37
C ASP A 837 -4.40 12.02 29.67
N TYR A 838 -5.36 12.72 30.29
CA TYR A 838 -5.98 12.28 31.53
C TYR A 838 -6.86 11.03 31.32
N GLU A 839 -6.59 9.93 32.02
CA GLU A 839 -7.28 8.64 31.78
C GLU A 839 -8.54 8.44 32.65
N GLU A 840 -8.60 9.07 33.82
CA GLU A 840 -9.68 8.90 34.80
C GLU A 840 -11.00 9.56 34.35
N ASP A 841 -12.14 9.09 34.87
CA ASP A 841 -13.48 9.53 34.46
C ASP A 841 -13.98 10.80 35.19
N ASP A 842 -13.24 11.32 36.17
CA ASP A 842 -13.57 12.49 37.02
C ASP A 842 -13.01 13.83 36.48
N ILE A 843 -12.94 13.96 35.15
CA ILE A 843 -12.45 15.18 34.47
C ILE A 843 -13.24 16.42 34.88
N GLU A 844 -14.56 16.31 35.00
CA GLU A 844 -15.45 17.41 35.35
C GLU A 844 -15.14 17.96 36.75
N ASP A 845 -14.95 17.07 37.72
CA ASP A 845 -14.64 17.44 39.12
C ASP A 845 -13.18 17.90 39.29
N THR A 846 -12.25 17.31 38.54
CA THR A 846 -10.81 17.60 38.66
C THR A 846 -10.42 18.93 38.02
N PHE A 847 -10.92 19.19 36.79
CA PHE A 847 -10.54 20.38 36.04
C PHE A 847 -11.57 21.52 36.19
N CYS A 848 -12.83 21.22 36.50
CA CYS A 848 -13.91 22.21 36.67
C CYS A 848 -14.00 23.22 35.51
N LEU A 849 -13.81 22.76 34.27
CA LEU A 849 -13.82 23.61 33.06
C LEU A 849 -15.20 23.60 32.40
N ASN A 850 -15.58 24.74 31.83
CA ASN A 850 -16.70 24.88 30.89
C ASN A 850 -16.18 25.44 29.55
N PHE A 851 -17.05 25.50 28.53
CA PHE A 851 -16.68 26.05 27.22
C PHE A 851 -16.65 27.59 27.19
N ALA A 852 -16.18 28.22 28.28
CA ALA A 852 -15.95 29.65 28.38
C ALA A 852 -14.56 29.94 28.96
N ILE A 853 -13.91 30.98 28.44
CA ILE A 853 -12.57 31.39 28.89
C ILE A 853 -12.60 32.81 29.42
N SER A 854 -11.76 33.11 30.41
CA SER A 854 -11.62 34.46 30.97
C SER A 854 -10.32 35.08 30.47
N ARG A 855 -10.40 36.27 29.86
CA ARG A 855 -9.23 37.06 29.47
C ARG A 855 -9.22 38.41 30.16
N GLU A 856 -8.06 38.82 30.65
CA GLU A 856 -7.87 40.11 31.31
C GLU A 856 -7.29 41.13 30.32
N TYR A 857 -8.00 42.25 30.12
CA TYR A 857 -7.55 43.36 29.30
C TYR A 857 -7.54 44.65 30.12
N TYR A 858 -6.39 45.29 30.27
CA TYR A 858 -6.25 46.56 30.99
C TYR A 858 -6.91 46.54 32.40
N GLY A 859 -6.85 45.40 33.09
CA GLY A 859 -7.46 45.20 34.41
C GLY A 859 -8.96 44.85 34.42
N VAL A 860 -9.56 44.61 33.25
CA VAL A 860 -10.95 44.15 33.11
C VAL A 860 -10.97 42.70 32.60
N THR A 861 -11.54 41.80 33.39
CA THR A 861 -11.75 40.40 32.99
C THR A 861 -13.02 40.28 32.15
N GLU A 862 -12.89 39.81 30.92
CA GLU A 862 -14.01 39.46 30.04
C GLU A 862 -14.11 37.94 29.91
N VAL A 863 -15.33 37.43 30.04
CA VAL A 863 -15.65 36.02 29.78
C VAL A 863 -16.11 35.87 28.34
N LYS A 864 -15.48 34.95 27.61
CA LYS A 864 -15.78 34.66 26.21
C LYS A 864 -16.20 33.20 26.07
N GLU A 865 -17.39 32.98 25.57
CA GLU A 865 -17.87 31.65 25.20
C GLU A 865 -17.18 31.15 23.92
N LEU A 866 -16.63 29.93 23.97
CA LEU A 866 -15.99 29.26 22.83
C LEU A 866 -17.01 28.63 21.88
N VAL A 867 -18.18 28.24 22.42
CA VAL A 867 -19.32 27.71 21.67
C VAL A 867 -20.61 28.37 22.18
N PRO A 868 -21.69 28.44 21.38
CA PRO A 868 -22.94 29.06 21.81
C PRO A 868 -23.50 28.41 23.09
N GLY A 869 -23.65 29.19 24.17
CA GLY A 869 -24.11 28.68 25.48
C GLY A 869 -23.04 27.90 26.25
N GLY A 870 -21.77 28.15 25.93
CA GLY A 870 -20.61 27.42 26.48
C GLY A 870 -20.44 27.55 27.99
N GLU A 871 -20.96 28.61 28.63
CA GLU A 871 -20.94 28.75 30.09
C GLU A 871 -21.67 27.62 30.81
N ASN A 872 -22.71 27.05 30.17
CA ASN A 872 -23.54 25.98 30.73
C ASN A 872 -23.09 24.57 30.27
N LYS A 873 -22.07 24.46 29.42
CA LYS A 873 -21.54 23.18 28.92
C LYS A 873 -20.23 22.87 29.65
N THR A 874 -20.24 21.86 30.53
CA THR A 874 -19.05 21.38 31.24
C THR A 874 -18.19 20.48 30.35
N VAL A 875 -16.89 20.44 30.64
CA VAL A 875 -15.93 19.62 29.89
C VAL A 875 -15.87 18.21 30.51
N ASP A 876 -16.13 17.20 29.70
CA ASP A 876 -16.14 15.78 30.07
C ASP A 876 -15.24 14.95 29.14
N LYS A 877 -15.12 13.64 29.41
CA LYS A 877 -14.27 12.72 28.64
C LYS A 877 -14.68 12.59 27.16
N SER A 878 -15.95 12.77 26.84
CA SER A 878 -16.48 12.67 25.47
C SER A 878 -16.28 13.95 24.66
N ASN A 879 -16.19 15.11 25.32
CA ASN A 879 -16.16 16.42 24.68
C ASN A 879 -14.82 17.19 24.84
N ARG A 880 -13.85 16.66 25.59
CA ARG A 880 -12.52 17.28 25.79
C ARG A 880 -11.77 17.61 24.49
N GLU A 881 -11.86 16.75 23.47
CA GLU A 881 -11.24 17.02 22.17
C GLU A 881 -11.90 18.21 21.47
N GLU A 882 -13.23 18.31 21.57
CA GLU A 882 -14.02 19.44 21.05
C GLU A 882 -13.63 20.74 21.77
N PHE A 883 -13.44 20.70 23.09
CA PHE A 883 -13.00 21.85 23.88
C PHE A 883 -11.62 22.35 23.44
N VAL A 884 -10.64 21.44 23.32
CA VAL A 884 -9.29 21.81 22.87
C VAL A 884 -9.31 22.39 21.46
N GLN A 885 -10.08 21.79 20.54
CA GLN A 885 -10.24 22.32 19.18
C GLN A 885 -10.91 23.71 19.17
N ALA A 886 -11.94 23.92 19.98
CA ALA A 886 -12.61 25.21 20.10
C ALA A 886 -11.68 26.29 20.68
N TYR A 887 -10.86 25.95 21.69
CA TYR A 887 -9.85 26.83 22.25
C TYR A 887 -8.81 27.24 21.21
N LEU A 888 -8.25 26.27 20.47
CA LEU A 888 -7.28 26.53 19.39
C LEU A 888 -7.89 27.40 18.29
N HIS A 889 -9.14 27.12 17.90
CA HIS A 889 -9.87 27.92 16.92
C HIS A 889 -10.06 29.36 17.40
N TYR A 890 -10.40 29.57 18.67
CA TYR A 890 -10.52 30.92 19.23
C TYR A 890 -9.19 31.68 19.19
N VAL A 891 -8.11 31.08 19.72
CA VAL A 891 -6.80 31.74 19.85
C VAL A 891 -6.18 32.08 18.49
N PHE A 892 -6.26 31.17 17.53
CA PHE A 892 -5.58 31.35 16.25
C PHE A 892 -6.47 31.90 15.13
N SER A 893 -7.80 31.81 15.25
CA SER A 893 -8.72 32.20 14.18
C SER A 893 -9.74 33.23 14.62
N GLU A 894 -10.54 33.01 15.66
CA GLU A 894 -11.65 33.91 16.01
C GLU A 894 -11.17 35.26 16.56
N SER A 895 -10.26 35.25 17.53
CA SER A 895 -9.74 36.47 18.19
C SER A 895 -9.03 37.41 17.22
N VAL A 896 -8.30 36.86 16.26
CA VAL A 896 -7.42 37.62 15.36
C VAL A 896 -7.94 37.70 13.93
N ARG A 897 -9.18 37.26 13.67
CA ARG A 897 -9.74 37.04 12.32
C ARG A 897 -9.55 38.24 11.38
N GLU A 898 -9.94 39.42 11.82
CA GLU A 898 -9.91 40.63 10.99
C GLU A 898 -8.48 41.14 10.77
N LEU A 899 -7.65 41.11 11.83
CA LEU A 899 -6.25 41.55 11.79
C LEU A 899 -5.41 40.65 10.90
N TYR A 900 -5.58 39.33 11.08
CA TYR A 900 -4.95 38.31 10.25
C TYR A 900 -5.41 38.42 8.80
N SER A 901 -6.72 38.63 8.54
CA SER A 901 -7.22 38.78 7.17
C SER A 901 -6.60 39.98 6.47
N ALA A 902 -6.41 41.10 7.16
CA ALA A 902 -5.75 42.27 6.61
C ALA A 902 -4.27 41.98 6.28
N PHE A 903 -3.54 41.38 7.22
CA PHE A 903 -2.15 40.94 7.03
C PHE A 903 -1.98 39.95 5.88
N ALA A 904 -2.78 38.87 5.86
CA ALA A 904 -2.73 37.84 4.83
C ALA A 904 -3.08 38.41 3.45
N SER A 905 -4.06 39.32 3.36
CA SER A 905 -4.38 40.01 2.11
C SER A 905 -3.21 40.84 1.60
N GLY A 906 -2.47 41.54 2.47
CA GLY A 906 -1.29 42.31 2.08
C GLY A 906 -0.14 41.41 1.63
N PHE A 907 0.10 40.32 2.36
CA PHE A 907 1.16 39.35 2.06
C PHE A 907 0.94 38.66 0.70
N LEU A 908 -0.27 38.11 0.49
CA LEU A 908 -0.64 37.39 -0.73
C LEU A 908 -0.80 38.29 -1.95
N LYS A 909 -0.88 39.61 -1.76
CA LYS A 909 -0.90 40.59 -2.86
C LYS A 909 0.46 40.64 -3.59
N VAL A 910 1.56 40.51 -2.85
CA VAL A 910 2.93 40.53 -3.39
C VAL A 910 3.44 39.11 -3.62
N CYS A 911 3.56 38.33 -2.54
CA CYS A 911 3.95 36.92 -2.57
C CYS A 911 2.72 36.04 -2.71
N GLY A 912 1.96 36.22 -3.79
CA GLY A 912 0.79 35.41 -4.10
C GLY A 912 1.06 34.40 -5.21
N GLY A 913 0.22 33.36 -5.29
CA GLY A 913 0.15 32.49 -6.46
C GLY A 913 0.25 31.00 -6.14
N ARG A 914 0.31 30.21 -7.20
CA ARG A 914 0.32 28.73 -7.10
C ARG A 914 1.63 28.20 -6.51
N ILE A 915 2.73 28.96 -6.60
CA ILE A 915 4.04 28.56 -6.06
C ILE A 915 4.00 28.35 -4.54
N LEU A 916 3.27 29.18 -3.79
CA LEU A 916 3.18 29.05 -2.33
C LEU A 916 2.56 27.73 -1.89
N SER A 917 1.57 27.22 -2.64
CA SER A 917 0.94 25.93 -2.34
C SER A 917 1.87 24.72 -2.44
N LEU A 918 3.09 24.90 -2.98
CA LEU A 918 4.12 23.86 -3.09
C LEU A 918 5.01 23.77 -1.82
N PHE A 919 4.95 24.77 -0.94
CA PHE A 919 5.76 24.84 0.27
C PHE A 919 5.07 24.18 1.47
N GLN A 920 5.88 23.65 2.39
CA GLN A 920 5.48 23.35 3.75
C GLN A 920 5.60 24.59 4.64
N PRO A 921 4.82 24.68 5.73
CA PRO A 921 4.88 25.81 6.66
C PRO A 921 6.29 26.08 7.20
N SER A 922 7.06 25.05 7.53
CA SER A 922 8.43 25.16 8.03
C SER A 922 9.41 25.65 6.95
N GLU A 923 9.21 25.25 5.70
CA GLU A 923 10.01 25.72 4.57
C GLU A 923 9.73 27.20 4.28
N LEU A 924 8.44 27.62 4.34
CA LEU A 924 8.06 29.02 4.16
C LEU A 924 8.66 29.87 5.28
N MET A 925 8.55 29.45 6.54
CA MET A 925 9.19 30.12 7.67
C MET A 925 10.70 30.27 7.47
N ALA A 926 11.38 29.18 7.07
CA ALA A 926 12.82 29.20 6.84
C ALA A 926 13.24 30.13 5.69
N MET A 927 12.38 30.40 4.71
CA MET A 927 12.66 31.40 3.68
C MET A 927 12.56 32.83 4.20
N VAL A 928 11.61 33.10 5.09
CA VAL A 928 11.39 34.45 5.64
C VAL A 928 12.44 34.78 6.69
N VAL A 929 12.59 33.89 7.67
CA VAL A 929 13.44 34.07 8.85
C VAL A 929 14.89 33.67 8.60
N GLY A 930 15.13 32.80 7.62
CA GLY A 930 16.45 32.20 7.37
C GLY A 930 16.67 30.92 8.17
N ASN A 931 17.85 30.32 7.98
CA ASN A 931 18.25 29.05 8.59
C ASN A 931 19.27 29.29 9.73
N SER A 932 19.46 28.30 10.59
CA SER A 932 20.45 28.28 11.68
C SER A 932 21.52 27.19 11.52
N SER A 933 21.68 26.65 10.30
CA SER A 933 22.72 25.65 10.00
C SER A 933 24.03 26.30 9.57
N TYR A 934 24.89 26.64 10.54
CA TYR A 934 26.11 27.41 10.29
C TYR A 934 27.27 26.54 9.77
N ASN A 935 27.80 26.87 8.58
CA ASN A 935 29.07 26.35 8.07
C ASN A 935 30.11 27.49 7.99
N TRP A 936 30.88 27.65 9.06
CA TRP A 936 31.83 28.75 9.21
C TRP A 936 33.05 28.63 8.27
N GLU A 937 33.39 27.43 7.79
CA GLU A 937 34.47 27.24 6.82
C GLU A 937 34.09 27.75 5.42
N GLU A 938 32.81 27.62 5.04
CA GLU A 938 32.31 28.19 3.80
C GLU A 938 32.25 29.72 3.84
N LEU A 939 31.98 30.31 5.02
CA LEU A 939 32.03 31.76 5.20
C LEU A 939 33.43 32.30 4.87
N GLU A 940 34.47 31.67 5.41
CA GLU A 940 35.86 32.07 5.19
C GLU A 940 36.27 31.93 3.72
N LYS A 941 35.84 30.86 3.05
CA LYS A 941 36.13 30.63 1.62
C LYS A 941 35.50 31.68 0.71
N ASN A 942 34.33 32.20 1.07
CA ASN A 942 33.61 33.21 0.28
C ASN A 942 33.94 34.66 0.70
N ALA A 943 34.86 34.85 1.64
CA ALA A 943 35.28 36.17 2.08
C ALA A 943 36.13 36.88 1.02
N SER A 944 35.77 38.13 0.74
CA SER A 944 36.54 39.03 -0.12
C SER A 944 37.28 40.08 0.71
N TYR A 945 38.40 40.56 0.18
CA TYR A 945 39.27 41.49 0.88
C TYR A 945 39.48 42.75 0.03
N LYS A 946 39.38 43.93 0.64
CA LYS A 946 39.57 45.24 -0.02
C LYS A 946 40.65 46.06 0.70
N GLY A 947 41.30 46.96 -0.04
CA GLY A 947 42.38 47.80 0.46
C GLY A 947 43.72 47.06 0.50
N GLU A 948 44.42 47.09 1.64
CA GLU A 948 45.73 46.43 1.84
C GLU A 948 45.60 44.96 2.26
N PHE A 949 44.38 44.50 2.55
CA PHE A 949 44.13 43.12 2.97
C PHE A 949 44.03 42.15 1.81
N SER A 950 44.61 40.97 2.02
CA SER A 950 44.49 39.77 1.19
C SER A 950 44.34 38.56 2.10
N ALA A 951 43.91 37.41 1.57
CA ALA A 951 43.74 36.18 2.35
C ALA A 951 45.02 35.72 3.08
N SER A 952 46.20 36.15 2.60
CA SER A 952 47.50 35.84 3.22
C SER A 952 48.00 36.90 4.22
N HIS A 953 47.30 38.02 4.37
CA HIS A 953 47.71 39.12 5.24
C HIS A 953 47.73 38.68 6.73
N PRO A 954 48.76 39.03 7.52
CA PRO A 954 48.88 38.59 8.92
C PRO A 954 47.65 38.91 9.78
N THR A 955 47.10 40.11 9.67
CA THR A 955 45.90 40.54 10.41
C THR A 955 44.65 39.73 10.05
N VAL A 956 44.50 39.35 8.77
CA VAL A 956 43.36 38.55 8.29
C VAL A 956 43.45 37.10 8.81
N ARG A 957 44.66 36.51 8.82
CA ARG A 957 44.87 35.18 9.41
C ARG A 957 44.57 35.19 10.91
N MET A 958 45.08 36.21 11.62
CA MET A 958 44.77 36.38 13.04
C MET A 958 43.27 36.55 13.29
N PHE A 959 42.56 37.27 12.41
CA PHE A 959 41.10 37.40 12.48
C PHE A 959 40.39 36.04 12.39
N TRP A 960 40.67 35.25 11.35
CA TRP A 960 40.00 33.95 11.16
C TRP A 960 40.37 32.94 12.25
N GLU A 961 41.61 32.93 12.73
CA GLU A 961 41.99 32.13 13.89
C GLU A 961 41.19 32.50 15.15
N VAL A 962 41.09 33.80 15.46
CA VAL A 962 40.31 34.29 16.61
C VAL A 962 38.83 33.98 16.43
N PHE A 963 38.29 34.15 15.23
CA PHE A 963 36.90 33.85 14.92
C PHE A 963 36.59 32.36 15.10
N HIS A 964 37.43 31.45 14.59
CA HIS A 964 37.22 30.01 14.74
C HIS A 964 37.33 29.53 16.18
N GLU A 965 38.18 30.18 16.99
CA GLU A 965 38.29 29.94 18.44
C GLU A 965 37.06 30.38 19.25
N PHE A 966 36.15 31.20 18.70
CA PHE A 966 34.96 31.63 19.42
C PHE A 966 33.93 30.51 19.61
N PRO A 967 33.21 30.50 20.76
CA PRO A 967 32.05 29.63 20.95
C PRO A 967 30.91 30.03 20.00
N LEU A 968 29.98 29.10 19.75
CA LEU A 968 28.87 29.29 18.81
C LEU A 968 28.10 30.59 19.06
N GLU A 969 27.83 30.93 20.31
CA GLU A 969 27.07 32.14 20.67
C GLU A 969 27.79 33.44 20.27
N LYS A 970 29.12 33.50 20.41
CA LYS A 970 29.90 34.67 19.94
C LYS A 970 29.98 34.73 18.42
N LYS A 971 29.96 33.58 17.74
CA LYS A 971 29.89 33.54 16.26
C LYS A 971 28.54 34.03 15.74
N LYS A 972 27.44 33.69 16.43
CA LYS A 972 26.10 34.23 16.14
C LYS A 972 26.03 35.73 16.39
N GLN A 973 26.57 36.21 17.51
CA GLN A 973 26.65 37.64 17.80
C GLN A 973 27.52 38.38 16.78
N PHE A 974 28.61 37.78 16.29
CA PHE A 974 29.38 38.35 15.19
C PHE A 974 28.54 38.45 13.90
N LEU A 975 27.76 37.42 13.58
CA LEU A 975 26.88 37.45 12.41
C LEU A 975 25.81 38.54 12.54
N LEU A 976 25.23 38.70 13.74
CA LEU A 976 24.31 39.78 14.08
C LEU A 976 24.99 41.15 13.90
N PHE A 977 26.20 41.32 14.43
CA PHE A 977 27.02 42.52 14.28
C PHE A 977 27.32 42.86 12.82
N LEU A 978 27.64 41.84 12.00
CA LEU A 978 28.04 42.03 10.60
C LEU A 978 26.86 42.20 9.64
N THR A 979 25.75 41.50 9.87
CA THR A 979 24.69 41.34 8.86
C THR A 979 23.34 41.89 9.31
N GLY A 980 23.19 42.20 10.59
CA GLY A 980 21.94 42.62 11.21
C GLY A 980 21.03 41.46 11.65
N SER A 981 21.44 40.21 11.44
CA SER A 981 20.71 39.01 11.87
C SER A 981 21.68 37.91 12.28
N ASP A 982 21.27 37.05 13.21
CA ASP A 982 21.99 35.82 13.54
C ASP A 982 21.60 34.64 12.62
N ARG A 983 20.73 34.87 11.64
CA ARG A 983 20.23 33.88 10.68
C ARG A 983 20.93 34.00 9.33
N ILE A 984 21.02 32.87 8.63
CA ILE A 984 21.64 32.78 7.30
C ILE A 984 20.59 32.58 6.22
N PRO A 985 20.82 33.01 4.97
CA PRO A 985 19.93 32.71 3.87
C PRO A 985 19.76 31.19 3.65
N ILE A 986 18.65 30.80 3.02
CA ILE A 986 18.29 29.39 2.84
C ILE A 986 19.26 28.59 1.95
N HIS A 987 20.03 29.29 1.10
CA HIS A 987 21.12 28.72 0.29
C HIS A 987 22.38 28.40 1.11
N GLY A 988 22.35 28.67 2.43
CA GLY A 988 23.46 28.41 3.34
C GLY A 988 24.49 29.53 3.36
N MET A 989 25.58 29.27 4.07
CA MET A 989 26.64 30.26 4.32
C MET A 989 27.40 30.65 3.04
N SER A 990 27.36 29.80 2.00
CA SER A 990 27.95 30.06 0.69
C SER A 990 27.39 31.30 -0.02
N SER A 991 26.11 31.63 0.25
CA SER A 991 25.46 32.82 -0.30
C SER A 991 25.83 34.11 0.44
N LEU A 992 26.41 34.00 1.64
CA LEU A 992 26.76 35.15 2.46
C LEU A 992 28.18 35.63 2.12
N HIS A 993 28.26 36.70 1.35
CA HIS A 993 29.54 37.29 0.95
C HIS A 993 29.97 38.39 1.93
N ILE A 994 31.02 38.11 2.71
CA ILE A 994 31.66 39.09 3.62
C ILE A 994 32.76 39.85 2.88
N ILE A 995 32.83 41.17 3.10
CA ILE A 995 33.91 42.02 2.60
C ILE A 995 34.71 42.53 3.80
N ILE A 996 35.99 42.20 3.91
CA ILE A 996 36.87 42.73 4.97
C ILE A 996 37.77 43.82 4.35
N GLN A 997 37.64 45.04 4.87
CA GLN A 997 38.34 46.21 4.36
C GLN A 997 39.34 46.73 5.41
N SER A 998 40.53 47.13 4.95
CA SER A 998 41.54 47.77 5.79
C SER A 998 41.19 49.23 6.05
N THR A 999 41.21 49.65 7.32
CA THR A 999 41.05 51.06 7.71
C THR A 999 42.41 51.67 8.10
N SER A 1000 42.64 52.94 7.74
CA SER A 1000 43.81 53.73 8.16
C SER A 1000 43.76 54.24 9.61
N ALA A 1001 42.77 53.78 10.38
CA ALA A 1001 42.57 54.15 11.77
C ALA A 1001 43.62 53.51 12.69
N GLU A 1002 43.99 54.19 13.77
CA GLU A 1002 44.94 53.69 14.76
C GLU A 1002 44.43 52.40 15.46
N GLU A 1003 45.35 51.59 16.00
CA GLU A 1003 45.04 50.29 16.65
C GLU A 1003 44.09 50.39 17.86
N HIS A 1004 43.76 51.60 18.31
CA HIS A 1004 42.84 51.86 19.42
C HIS A 1004 41.36 51.79 19.01
N PHE A 1005 41.05 51.90 17.73
CA PHE A 1005 39.68 51.87 17.23
C PHE A 1005 39.12 50.43 17.22
N LEU A 1006 37.82 50.32 17.41
CA LEU A 1006 37.08 49.07 17.30
C LEU A 1006 36.82 48.75 15.82
N PRO A 1007 36.67 47.46 15.45
CA PRO A 1007 36.14 47.09 14.14
C PRO A 1007 34.73 47.67 13.97
N VAL A 1008 34.41 48.15 12.77
CA VAL A 1008 33.09 48.71 12.44
C VAL A 1008 32.45 47.86 11.34
N ALA A 1009 31.18 47.51 11.51
CA ALA A 1009 30.43 46.77 10.51
C ALA A 1009 29.40 47.66 9.81
N HIS A 1010 29.33 47.53 8.48
CA HIS A 1010 28.27 48.11 7.65
C HIS A 1010 27.34 46.97 7.21
N THR A 1011 26.27 46.77 7.96
CA THR A 1011 25.34 45.63 7.83
C THR A 1011 24.62 45.55 6.48
N CYS A 1012 24.48 46.69 5.80
CA CYS A 1012 23.87 46.81 4.48
C CYS A 1012 24.73 46.16 3.37
N TYR A 1013 26.05 46.12 3.55
CA TYR A 1013 27.01 45.58 2.57
C TYR A 1013 27.74 44.32 3.07
N ASN A 1014 27.40 43.83 4.27
CA ASN A 1014 28.15 42.80 4.98
C ASN A 1014 29.65 43.11 5.01
N LEU A 1015 29.98 44.40 5.22
CA LEU A 1015 31.34 44.92 5.15
C LEU A 1015 31.89 45.17 6.55
N LEU A 1016 33.07 44.62 6.82
CA LEU A 1016 33.80 44.80 8.07
C LEU A 1016 35.03 45.68 7.84
N ASP A 1017 34.99 46.89 8.40
CA ASP A 1017 36.16 47.77 8.50
C ASP A 1017 37.02 47.29 9.68
N LEU A 1018 38.16 46.71 9.34
CA LEU A 1018 39.07 46.09 10.31
C LEU A 1018 40.39 46.88 10.36
N PRO A 1019 40.74 47.49 11.51
CA PRO A 1019 42.05 48.10 11.70
C PRO A 1019 43.22 47.09 11.63
N CYS A 1020 44.40 47.56 11.22
CA CYS A 1020 45.60 46.74 11.13
C CYS A 1020 46.20 46.43 12.52
N TYR A 1021 45.62 45.47 13.25
CA TYR A 1021 46.14 45.05 14.56
C TYR A 1021 47.46 44.25 14.45
N ARG A 1022 48.41 44.55 15.34
CA ARG A 1022 49.73 43.86 15.41
C ARG A 1022 49.73 42.57 16.23
N SER A 1023 48.79 42.41 17.16
CA SER A 1023 48.73 41.25 18.06
C SER A 1023 47.36 40.57 18.03
N LYS A 1024 47.38 39.24 18.13
CA LYS A 1024 46.16 38.39 18.20
C LYS A 1024 45.32 38.69 19.44
N GLU A 1025 45.95 39.02 20.56
CA GLU A 1025 45.27 39.35 21.82
C GLU A 1025 44.51 40.68 21.73
N THR A 1026 45.14 41.70 21.12
CA THR A 1026 44.49 42.99 20.86
C THR A 1026 43.29 42.81 19.93
N LEU A 1027 43.46 42.06 18.83
CA LEU A 1027 42.36 41.76 17.91
C LEU A 1027 41.22 41.04 18.62
N ARG A 1028 41.51 39.99 19.41
CA ARG A 1028 40.51 39.23 20.16
C ARG A 1028 39.72 40.10 21.13
N SER A 1029 40.41 40.92 21.93
CA SER A 1029 39.77 41.80 22.90
C SER A 1029 38.88 42.85 22.21
N ARG A 1030 39.38 43.47 21.15
CA ARG A 1030 38.65 44.52 20.42
C ARG A 1030 37.47 43.97 19.62
N LEU A 1031 37.66 42.85 18.93
CA LEU A 1031 36.58 42.16 18.23
C LEU A 1031 35.50 41.67 19.19
N THR A 1032 35.90 41.12 20.34
CA THR A 1032 34.94 40.73 21.39
C THR A 1032 34.14 41.93 21.90
N CYS A 1033 34.82 43.04 22.19
CA CYS A 1033 34.18 44.27 22.65
C CYS A 1033 33.19 44.82 21.61
N ALA A 1034 33.56 44.82 20.33
CA ALA A 1034 32.68 45.27 19.24
C ALA A 1034 31.43 44.39 19.07
N ILE A 1035 31.59 43.07 19.19
CA ILE A 1035 30.48 42.11 19.09
C ILE A 1035 29.55 42.20 20.31
N GLU A 1036 30.06 42.47 21.51
CA GLU A 1036 29.26 42.55 22.75
C GLU A 1036 28.56 43.91 22.93
N GLN A 1037 28.99 44.97 22.22
CA GLN A 1037 28.48 46.35 22.34
C GLN A 1037 27.82 46.84 21.04
N TYR A 1038 27.06 46.00 20.35
CA TYR A 1038 26.48 46.31 19.04
C TYR A 1038 25.22 47.20 19.11
N GLU A 1039 24.57 47.35 20.27
CA GLU A 1039 23.33 48.14 20.44
C GLU A 1039 23.54 49.61 20.83
N GLY A 1040 24.78 50.09 20.93
CA GLY A 1040 25.05 51.41 21.50
C GLY A 1040 26.25 52.13 20.91
N PHE A 1041 26.10 52.70 19.72
CA PHE A 1041 26.82 53.92 19.30
C PHE A 1041 25.92 54.78 18.39
N SER A 1042 24.72 55.09 18.87
CA SER A 1042 24.00 56.31 18.49
C SER A 1042 24.14 57.28 19.67
N LEU A 1043 24.64 58.48 19.38
CA LEU A 1043 25.00 59.61 20.28
C LEU A 1043 26.49 59.71 20.64
N GLU A 1044 27.29 60.27 19.72
CA GLU A 1044 27.57 61.72 19.67
C GLU A 1044 27.78 62.19 18.23
#